data_AF-A0A2D5EUI9-F1
#
_entry.id   AF-A0A2D5EUI9-F1
#
_cell.length_a   1.000
_cell.length_b   1.000
_cell.length_c   1.000
_cell.angle_alpha   90.00
_cell.angle_beta   90.00
_cell.angle_gamma   90.00
#
_symmetry.space_group_name_H-M   'P 1'
#
loop_
_entity.id
_entity.type
_entity.pdbx_description
1 polymer ?
#
loop_
_entity_poly.entity_id
_entity_poly.type
_entity_poly.pdbx_seq_one_letter_code
_entity_poly.pdbx_strand_id
1 'polypeptide(L)'
;MTRALLSMLLVLGCGGSAANTPSPTPAGSATRPADGVEPPLGRLRVNQLALTLDLPLYWEADRDEDGQPDPDEVVALTFYGADAPAWTADGAFTPAFEEAWAAIRARHRMTPPEDARRRLVLEELGSSAPTLLRADLSELPPAHHAFAEHVLAAGAAIDRLYATQVGMAALAAQLPDDPASRALFRRNWGAGCRAPTTESQAACSAIPGSPDQPVDVYPASLQAEEGFCQRLESAGGELTKPFTVVREREGELVAVPFTEAYAEGMGEVAAHLRQAAEALEGEEDEAALVAYLRAAAQAFEDNDWGPADEAWSRMNARNSRWYLRVAPDEVYWDPCSLKAGFHMTFARIDRGSLVWQDRLTPIQAEMEQRLAALVPGEYEARDVAFHMPDFIAIVTNHGDDRDPFGATIGQSLPNWGAVAEEGRGRTVAMTNLYTDADSLARRRATAASLLAPETMELHTDDPEPGLLSTILHEATHNLGPAQEYRVDGQDDTALFGGGLASMLEELKAQSGALFFVSLLEEKGILDAAQADATYLDSVVWALGHISRGMYTPSGQRKAYSQLAAIQIGFFLDEGVVRFDPEATAANGEDRGAFSVDFEAFPAAAEKLMKQVMHIKATGDREAAEALAERYVDGDVVPMELIAERYLRQPRGAFVYAVEL
;
A
#
# COMPACT_ATOMS: atom_id res chain seq x y z
N MET A 1 -64.67 5.96 28.56
CA MET A 1 -64.78 6.98 29.62
C MET A 1 -63.37 7.35 30.04
N THR A 2 -62.85 8.59 30.02
CA THR A 2 -63.29 9.88 29.50
C THR A 2 -62.07 10.82 29.54
N ARG A 3 -61.81 11.52 28.43
CA ARG A 3 -61.27 12.89 28.25
C ARG A 3 -60.32 13.53 29.29
N ALA A 4 -59.15 13.94 28.78
CA ALA A 4 -58.66 15.33 28.61
C ALA A 4 -59.04 16.46 29.60
N LEU A 5 -58.02 17.18 30.09
CA LEU A 5 -57.94 18.62 30.41
C LEU A 5 -56.44 18.95 30.44
N LEU A 6 -55.82 19.74 29.55
CA LEU A 6 -55.98 21.16 29.20
C LEU A 6 -55.95 22.11 30.40
N SER A 7 -54.78 22.69 30.67
CA SER A 7 -54.62 23.99 31.33
C SER A 7 -53.53 24.78 30.63
N MET A 8 -53.97 25.89 30.05
CA MET A 8 -53.24 26.90 29.29
C MET A 8 -52.90 28.05 30.25
N LEU A 9 -51.66 28.56 30.23
CA LEU A 9 -51.36 29.90 30.75
C LEU A 9 -50.38 30.61 29.81
N LEU A 10 -50.78 31.81 29.39
CA LEU A 10 -50.14 32.71 28.43
C LEU A 10 -48.95 33.50 29.04
N VAL A 11 -47.82 33.56 28.32
CA VAL A 11 -47.21 34.69 27.56
C VAL A 11 -46.51 35.81 28.34
N LEU A 12 -45.19 35.89 28.10
CA LEU A 12 -44.32 37.05 27.77
C LEU A 12 -42.99 36.40 27.30
N GLY A 13 -42.39 36.57 26.12
CA GLY A 13 -42.34 37.69 25.18
C GLY A 13 -40.89 38.19 25.12
N CYS A 14 -40.18 37.88 24.01
CA CYS A 14 -38.82 38.27 23.52
C CYS A 14 -38.05 36.98 23.13
N GLY A 15 -37.69 36.66 21.88
CA GLY A 15 -37.33 37.45 20.71
C GLY A 15 -35.88 37.11 20.35
N GLY A 16 -35.64 36.33 19.29
CA GLY A 16 -34.27 36.01 18.83
C GLY A 16 -34.23 34.82 17.86
N SER A 17 -33.81 35.08 16.62
CA SER A 17 -34.02 34.29 15.40
C SER A 17 -33.25 32.96 15.28
N ALA A 18 -33.81 32.11 14.42
CA ALA A 18 -33.22 30.90 13.87
C ALA A 18 -31.88 31.15 13.16
N ALA A 19 -30.93 30.23 13.34
CA ALA A 19 -29.70 30.17 12.58
C ALA A 19 -30.00 29.66 11.15
N ASN A 20 -29.80 30.54 10.17
CA ASN A 20 -29.79 30.21 8.75
C ASN A 20 -28.48 29.47 8.43
N THR A 21 -28.58 28.27 7.88
CA THR A 21 -27.56 27.61 7.06
C THR A 21 -27.38 28.40 5.75
N PRO A 22 -26.15 28.68 5.27
CA PRO A 22 -25.98 29.37 4.00
C PRO A 22 -26.08 28.40 2.81
N SER A 23 -26.97 28.69 1.86
CA SER A 23 -26.96 28.14 0.51
C SER A 23 -25.84 28.77 -0.34
N PRO A 24 -25.32 28.07 -1.38
CA PRO A 24 -24.26 28.60 -2.23
C PRO A 24 -24.76 29.77 -3.07
N THR A 25 -24.03 30.88 -3.08
CA THR A 25 -24.35 32.08 -3.87
C THR A 25 -23.60 32.05 -5.21
N PRO A 26 -24.20 32.51 -6.33
CA PRO A 26 -23.55 32.51 -7.64
C PRO A 26 -22.45 33.57 -7.73
N ALA A 27 -21.46 33.32 -8.59
CA ALA A 27 -20.32 34.19 -8.88
C ALA A 27 -20.73 35.68 -9.05
N GLY A 28 -20.29 36.52 -8.12
CA GLY A 28 -20.52 37.97 -8.12
C GLY A 28 -19.38 38.71 -7.42
N SER A 29 -18.61 39.47 -8.22
CA SER A 29 -17.63 40.52 -7.87
C SER A 29 -16.81 40.36 -6.58
N ALA A 30 -15.55 39.98 -6.73
CA ALA A 30 -14.54 39.99 -5.67
C ALA A 30 -14.37 41.38 -5.05
N THR A 31 -14.80 41.54 -3.80
CA THR A 31 -14.32 42.58 -2.89
C THR A 31 -12.89 42.26 -2.47
N ARG A 32 -11.96 43.18 -2.74
CA ARG A 32 -10.56 43.11 -2.27
C ARG A 32 -10.52 42.98 -0.73
N PRO A 33 -9.75 42.04 -0.17
CA PRO A 33 -9.54 41.98 1.28
C PRO A 33 -8.86 43.27 1.76
N ALA A 34 -9.29 43.75 2.93
CA ALA A 34 -8.66 44.86 3.63
C ALA A 34 -7.26 44.45 4.12
N ASP A 35 -6.29 45.35 3.95
CA ASP A 35 -4.92 45.34 4.49
C ASP A 35 -4.16 44.01 4.47
N GLY A 36 -3.60 43.65 3.31
CA GLY A 36 -2.27 43.01 3.18
C GLY A 36 -1.99 41.65 3.85
N VAL A 37 -2.90 41.09 4.64
CA VAL A 37 -2.75 39.78 5.29
C VAL A 37 -3.30 38.72 4.35
N GLU A 38 -2.40 37.89 3.84
CA GLU A 38 -2.73 36.73 3.02
C GLU A 38 -3.53 35.72 3.87
N PRO A 39 -4.59 35.09 3.33
CA PRO A 39 -5.31 34.05 4.09
C PRO A 39 -4.34 32.91 4.47
N PRO A 40 -4.53 32.28 5.63
CA PRO A 40 -3.67 31.20 6.09
C PRO A 40 -3.68 30.04 5.08
N LEU A 41 -2.49 29.48 4.86
CA LEU A 41 -2.28 28.32 4.00
C LEU A 41 -2.61 27.07 4.81
N GLY A 42 -3.64 26.32 4.43
CA GLY A 42 -3.99 25.09 5.14
C GLY A 42 -2.84 24.07 5.17
N ARG A 43 -2.65 23.39 6.30
CA ARG A 43 -1.56 22.43 6.56
C ARG A 43 -1.32 21.41 5.44
N LEU A 44 -2.37 20.75 4.97
CA LEU A 44 -2.26 19.78 3.87
C LEU A 44 -1.72 20.41 2.59
N ARG A 45 -2.09 21.66 2.32
CA ARG A 45 -1.58 22.40 1.15
C ARG A 45 -0.11 22.77 1.33
N VAL A 46 0.31 23.13 2.54
CA VAL A 46 1.73 23.35 2.86
C VAL A 46 2.54 22.08 2.59
N ASN A 47 2.11 20.92 3.07
CA ASN A 47 2.81 19.65 2.88
C ASN A 47 2.92 19.27 1.39
N GLN A 48 1.85 19.47 0.61
CA GLN A 48 1.89 19.29 -0.85
C GLN A 48 2.88 20.25 -1.52
N LEU A 49 2.91 21.52 -1.12
CA LEU A 49 3.83 22.50 -1.69
C LEU A 49 5.28 22.20 -1.32
N ALA A 50 5.54 21.77 -0.08
CA ALA A 50 6.86 21.32 0.37
C ALA A 50 7.38 20.16 -0.51
N LEU A 51 6.52 19.17 -0.82
CA LEU A 51 6.85 18.12 -1.78
C LEU A 51 7.22 18.69 -3.16
N THR A 52 6.44 19.63 -3.71
CA THR A 52 6.77 20.23 -5.04
C THR A 52 8.06 21.05 -5.04
N LEU A 53 8.54 21.43 -3.86
CA LEU A 53 9.78 22.16 -3.64
C LEU A 53 10.94 21.24 -3.22
N ASP A 54 10.74 19.92 -3.18
CA ASP A 54 11.75 18.93 -2.75
C ASP A 54 12.31 19.27 -1.35
N LEU A 55 11.45 19.76 -0.45
CA LEU A 55 11.81 20.13 0.92
C LEU A 55 11.52 18.97 1.88
N PRO A 56 12.47 18.55 2.75
CA PRO A 56 12.23 17.55 3.79
C PRO A 56 11.45 18.12 4.99
N LEU A 57 10.40 18.90 4.74
CA LEU A 57 9.58 19.57 5.75
C LEU A 57 8.18 18.97 5.75
N TYR A 58 7.66 18.64 6.93
CA TYR A 58 6.28 18.24 7.11
C TYR A 58 5.66 18.97 8.30
N TRP A 59 4.53 19.63 8.09
CA TRP A 59 3.70 20.19 9.14
C TRP A 59 2.70 19.11 9.59
N GLU A 60 2.96 18.53 10.75
CA GLU A 60 2.30 17.35 11.30
C GLU A 60 0.84 17.64 11.69
N ALA A 61 0.65 18.61 12.56
CA ALA A 61 -0.63 18.99 13.13
C ALA A 61 -0.65 20.51 13.32
N ASP A 62 -1.85 21.09 13.32
CA ASP A 62 -2.10 22.48 13.72
C ASP A 62 -2.86 22.37 15.05
N ARG A 63 -2.11 22.30 16.15
CA ARG A 63 -2.59 21.89 17.48
C ARG A 63 -3.32 23.02 18.17
N ASP A 64 -2.94 24.27 17.90
CA ASP A 64 -3.59 25.45 18.46
C ASP A 64 -4.69 26.03 17.55
N GLU A 65 -4.85 25.48 16.34
CA GLU A 65 -5.85 25.83 15.33
C GLU A 65 -5.74 27.28 14.83
N ASP A 66 -4.53 27.86 14.86
CA ASP A 66 -4.28 29.24 14.44
C ASP A 66 -3.99 29.38 12.93
N GLY A 67 -3.80 28.26 12.22
CA GLY A 67 -3.50 28.22 10.79
C GLY A 67 -2.06 28.58 10.44
N GLN A 68 -1.14 28.52 11.40
CA GLN A 68 0.29 28.70 11.25
C GLN A 68 1.06 27.54 11.90
N PRO A 69 2.22 27.16 11.36
CA PRO A 69 3.04 26.13 11.98
C PRO A 69 3.69 26.66 13.26
N ASP A 70 3.72 25.82 14.29
CA ASP A 70 4.57 25.97 15.47
C ASP A 70 5.82 25.06 15.43
N PRO A 71 6.90 25.38 16.17
CA PRO A 71 8.13 24.58 16.17
C PRO A 71 7.93 23.10 16.58
N ASP A 72 7.01 22.79 17.49
CA ASP A 72 6.72 21.40 17.88
C ASP A 72 5.75 20.67 16.92
N GLU A 73 5.29 21.36 15.87
CA GLU A 73 4.37 20.85 14.86
C GLU A 73 5.05 20.46 13.55
N VAL A 74 6.33 20.79 13.39
CA VAL A 74 7.07 20.52 12.17
C VAL A 74 8.11 19.44 12.40
N VAL A 75 8.20 18.51 11.45
CA VAL A 75 9.17 17.42 11.51
C VAL A 75 10.03 17.39 10.23
N ALA A 76 11.26 16.93 10.39
CA ALA A 76 12.15 16.67 9.27
C ALA A 76 11.87 15.27 8.71
N LEU A 77 11.65 15.19 7.39
CA LEU A 77 11.44 13.93 6.71
C LEU A 77 12.78 13.23 6.45
N THR A 78 12.82 11.92 6.69
CA THR A 78 13.92 11.06 6.27
C THR A 78 13.84 10.79 4.75
N PHE A 79 14.86 10.14 4.17
CA PHE A 79 14.99 9.85 2.72
C PHE A 79 15.35 11.05 1.79
N TYR A 80 15.55 12.25 2.34
CA TYR A 80 16.11 13.39 1.60
C TYR A 80 17.64 13.49 1.68
N GLY A 81 18.30 12.53 2.34
CA GLY A 81 19.74 12.51 2.61
C GLY A 81 20.07 12.97 4.05
N ALA A 82 21.33 12.83 4.46
CA ALA A 82 21.81 13.20 5.80
C ALA A 82 21.87 14.73 6.04
N ASP A 83 21.64 15.53 4.99
CA ASP A 83 21.76 17.00 5.01
C ASP A 83 20.42 17.71 5.23
N ALA A 84 19.37 17.00 5.66
CA ALA A 84 18.10 17.65 6.00
C ALA A 84 18.33 18.69 7.11
N PRO A 85 17.96 19.97 6.89
CA PRO A 85 18.20 21.00 7.88
C PRO A 85 17.34 20.75 9.12
N ALA A 86 17.87 21.10 10.29
CA ALA A 86 17.04 21.24 11.48
C ALA A 86 16.05 22.40 11.24
N TRP A 87 14.75 22.09 11.21
CA TRP A 87 13.70 23.11 11.07
C TRP A 87 13.53 23.93 12.33
N THR A 88 13.86 23.33 13.47
CA THR A 88 13.67 23.92 14.80
C THR A 88 14.91 23.71 15.67
N ALA A 89 15.13 24.63 16.59
CA ALA A 89 16.19 24.59 17.58
C ALA A 89 15.75 25.37 18.81
N ASP A 90 15.95 24.81 20.01
CA ASP A 90 15.63 25.44 21.30
C ASP A 90 14.18 26.00 21.38
N GLY A 91 13.22 25.29 20.78
CA GLY A 91 11.80 25.69 20.76
C GLY A 91 11.48 26.86 19.83
N ALA A 92 12.35 27.18 18.87
CA ALA A 92 12.14 28.22 17.86
C ALA A 92 12.44 27.71 16.45
N PHE A 93 11.86 28.36 15.44
CA PHE A 93 12.20 28.10 14.04
C PHE A 93 13.62 28.56 13.70
N THR A 94 14.31 27.75 12.89
CA THR A 94 15.64 28.09 12.38
C THR A 94 15.53 28.99 11.14
N PRO A 95 16.62 29.67 10.73
CA PRO A 95 16.65 30.40 9.45
C PRO A 95 16.31 29.53 8.24
N ALA A 96 16.64 28.23 8.28
CA ALA A 96 16.31 27.29 7.21
C ALA A 96 14.79 27.08 7.07
N PHE A 97 14.07 27.02 8.20
CA PHE A 97 12.61 26.98 8.19
C PHE A 97 12.02 28.26 7.61
N GLU A 98 12.50 29.43 8.02
CA GLU A 98 11.98 30.71 7.51
C GLU A 98 12.16 30.84 5.98
N GLU A 99 13.29 30.36 5.46
CA GLU A 99 13.54 30.30 4.01
C GLU A 99 12.59 29.32 3.31
N ALA A 100 12.41 28.11 3.85
CA ALA A 100 11.48 27.11 3.33
C ALA A 100 10.03 27.63 3.34
N TRP A 101 9.61 28.27 4.43
CA TRP A 101 8.28 28.86 4.58
C TRP A 101 8.03 30.00 3.58
N ALA A 102 9.04 30.86 3.36
CA ALA A 102 8.98 31.89 2.33
C ALA A 102 8.86 31.27 0.92
N ALA A 103 9.60 30.20 0.63
CA ALA A 103 9.53 29.48 -0.65
C ALA A 103 8.16 28.82 -0.87
N ILE A 104 7.57 28.21 0.16
CA ILE A 104 6.22 27.61 0.11
C ILE A 104 5.16 28.67 -0.23
N ARG A 105 5.17 29.80 0.47
CA ARG A 105 4.24 30.91 0.18
C ARG A 105 4.44 31.49 -1.22
N ALA A 106 5.70 31.63 -1.66
CA ALA A 106 5.99 32.06 -3.01
C ALA A 106 5.43 31.08 -4.05
N ARG A 107 5.65 29.76 -3.85
CA ARG A 107 5.16 28.71 -4.74
C ARG A 107 3.64 28.66 -4.83
N HIS A 108 2.94 28.91 -3.72
CA HIS A 108 1.48 28.99 -3.67
C HIS A 108 0.91 30.06 -4.61
N ARG A 109 1.58 31.22 -4.69
CA ARG A 109 1.16 32.36 -5.53
C ARG A 109 1.52 32.19 -7.01
N MET A 110 2.38 31.25 -7.35
CA MET A 110 2.83 31.03 -8.72
C MET A 110 1.76 30.32 -9.55
N THR A 111 1.52 30.83 -10.75
CA THR A 111 0.72 30.12 -11.75
C THR A 111 1.45 28.86 -12.24
N PRO A 112 0.71 27.84 -12.71
CA PRO A 112 1.33 26.68 -13.35
C PRO A 112 2.30 27.09 -14.48
N PRO A 113 3.40 26.35 -14.68
CA PRO A 113 4.34 26.64 -15.75
C PRO A 113 3.69 26.45 -17.13
N GLU A 114 4.10 27.26 -18.11
CA GLU A 114 3.67 27.10 -19.51
C GLU A 114 4.24 25.83 -20.15
N ASP A 115 5.41 25.39 -19.68
CA ASP A 115 6.04 24.14 -20.12
C ASP A 115 5.17 22.93 -19.75
N ALA A 116 4.73 22.19 -20.78
CA ALA A 116 3.80 21.08 -20.63
C ALA A 116 4.36 19.96 -19.74
N ARG A 117 5.65 19.61 -19.88
CA ARG A 117 6.30 18.60 -19.03
C ARG A 117 6.26 19.02 -17.57
N ARG A 118 6.70 20.23 -17.24
CA ARG A 118 6.69 20.73 -15.85
C ARG A 118 5.28 20.83 -15.27
N ARG A 119 4.28 21.16 -16.09
CA ARG A 119 2.88 21.14 -15.64
C ARG A 119 2.44 19.72 -15.27
N LEU A 120 2.80 18.72 -16.08
CA LEU A 120 2.49 17.32 -15.80
C LEU A 120 3.25 16.78 -14.58
N VAL A 121 4.52 17.17 -14.38
CA VAL A 121 5.28 16.85 -13.15
C VAL A 121 4.56 17.39 -11.91
N LEU A 122 4.02 18.61 -11.98
CA LEU A 122 3.28 19.20 -10.85
C LEU A 122 1.90 18.56 -10.65
N GLU A 123 1.25 18.13 -11.73
CA GLU A 123 0.00 17.36 -11.68
C GLU A 123 0.22 15.99 -11.01
N GLU A 124 1.30 15.29 -11.41
CA GLU A 124 1.75 14.03 -10.82
C GLU A 124 2.02 14.15 -9.31
N LEU A 125 2.75 15.18 -8.89
CA LEU A 125 3.00 15.42 -7.46
C LEU A 125 1.72 15.85 -6.72
N GLY A 126 0.87 16.65 -7.36
CA GLY A 126 -0.41 17.10 -6.82
C GLY A 126 -1.43 15.98 -6.63
N SER A 127 -1.29 14.86 -7.35
CA SER A 127 -2.10 13.66 -7.16
C SER A 127 -1.71 12.85 -5.91
N SER A 128 -0.66 13.26 -5.18
CA SER A 128 -0.21 12.62 -3.95
C SER A 128 -0.44 13.50 -2.70
N ALA A 129 -0.77 12.83 -1.60
CA ALA A 129 -0.82 13.37 -0.27
C ALA A 129 0.35 12.78 0.52
N PRO A 130 1.41 13.55 0.79
CA PRO A 130 2.42 13.14 1.77
C PRO A 130 1.72 12.67 3.05
N THR A 131 1.98 11.44 3.47
CA THR A 131 1.32 10.78 4.60
C THR A 131 2.40 10.36 5.59
N LEU A 132 2.48 11.04 6.73
CA LEU A 132 3.58 10.86 7.68
C LEU A 132 3.41 9.59 8.52
N LEU A 133 4.46 8.78 8.55
CA LEU A 133 4.72 7.80 9.60
C LEU A 133 5.85 8.32 10.47
N ARG A 134 5.49 8.73 11.69
CA ARG A 134 6.43 9.23 12.69
C ARG A 134 6.76 8.14 13.70
N ALA A 135 8.04 7.94 13.95
CA ALA A 135 8.53 7.04 14.98
C ALA A 135 9.49 7.79 15.91
N ASP A 136 9.09 7.96 17.16
CA ASP A 136 9.96 8.45 18.23
C ASP A 136 10.66 7.26 18.90
N LEU A 137 11.97 7.19 18.71
CA LEU A 137 12.87 6.18 19.25
C LEU A 137 13.82 6.76 20.32
N SER A 138 13.62 8.02 20.74
CA SER A 138 14.56 8.74 21.60
C SER A 138 14.65 8.24 23.03
N GLU A 139 13.58 7.61 23.52
CA GLU A 139 13.53 7.01 24.84
C GLU A 139 13.95 5.52 24.84
N LEU A 140 14.51 5.01 23.74
CA LEU A 140 14.98 3.62 23.69
C LEU A 140 16.16 3.37 24.65
N PRO A 141 16.26 2.16 25.24
CA PRO A 141 17.48 1.76 25.93
C PRO A 141 18.70 1.84 25.02
N PRO A 142 19.92 2.12 25.54
CA PRO A 142 21.11 2.35 24.72
C PRO A 142 21.40 1.27 23.67
N ALA A 143 21.17 0.00 24.01
CA ALA A 143 21.32 -1.14 23.08
C ALA A 143 20.36 -1.04 21.88
N HIS A 144 19.08 -0.74 22.14
CA HIS A 144 18.07 -0.60 21.09
C HIS A 144 18.23 0.68 20.28
N HIS A 145 18.73 1.75 20.89
CA HIS A 145 19.08 2.98 20.17
C HIS A 145 20.21 2.73 19.16
N ALA A 146 21.32 2.11 19.60
CA ALA A 146 22.42 1.73 18.70
C ALA A 146 21.98 0.75 17.59
N PHE A 147 21.10 -0.20 17.93
CA PHE A 147 20.47 -1.07 16.93
C PHE A 147 19.70 -0.26 15.88
N ALA A 148 18.85 0.67 16.30
CA ALA A 148 18.05 1.49 15.39
C ALA A 148 18.93 2.36 14.49
N GLU A 149 20.00 2.97 15.02
CA GLU A 149 20.99 3.72 14.23
C GLU A 149 21.59 2.88 13.11
N HIS A 150 22.02 1.65 13.42
CA HIS A 150 22.61 0.76 12.42
C HIS A 150 21.60 0.23 11.40
N VAL A 151 20.35 -0.06 11.82
CA VAL A 151 19.30 -0.47 10.89
C VAL A 151 18.93 0.66 9.94
N LEU A 152 18.81 1.90 10.41
CA LEU A 152 18.54 3.05 9.55
C LEU A 152 19.67 3.30 8.54
N ALA A 153 20.93 3.11 8.95
CA ALA A 153 22.08 3.19 8.05
C ALA A 153 22.05 2.07 6.99
N ALA A 154 21.71 0.83 7.38
CA ALA A 154 21.48 -0.27 6.44
C ALA A 154 20.37 0.07 5.44
N GLY A 155 19.25 0.65 5.90
CA GLY A 155 18.16 1.11 5.04
C GLY A 155 18.60 2.14 3.99
N ALA A 156 19.45 3.10 4.38
CA ALA A 156 20.00 4.07 3.43
C ALA A 156 20.90 3.41 2.37
N ALA A 157 21.61 2.33 2.71
CA ALA A 157 22.38 1.55 1.75
C ALA A 157 21.47 0.72 0.82
N ILE A 158 20.37 0.15 1.35
CA ILE A 158 19.33 -0.52 0.56
C ILE A 158 18.69 0.44 -0.45
N ASP A 159 18.36 1.67 -0.06
CA ASP A 159 17.82 2.68 -0.98
C ASP A 159 18.78 2.94 -2.17
N ARG A 160 20.09 2.95 -1.95
CA ARG A 160 21.09 3.12 -3.02
C ARG A 160 21.21 1.89 -3.91
N LEU A 161 21.16 0.69 -3.32
CA LEU A 161 21.15 -0.57 -4.06
C LEU A 161 19.94 -0.63 -4.98
N TYR A 162 18.75 -0.36 -4.44
CA TYR A 162 17.51 -0.38 -5.21
C TYR A 162 17.48 0.71 -6.30
N ALA A 163 17.93 1.94 -5.99
CA ALA A 163 18.09 3.00 -7.00
C ALA A 163 19.02 2.57 -8.16
N THR A 164 20.01 1.73 -7.89
CA THR A 164 20.85 1.14 -8.93
C THR A 164 20.09 0.07 -9.70
N GLN A 165 19.45 -0.89 -9.02
CA GLN A 165 18.68 -1.98 -9.65
C GLN A 165 17.63 -1.46 -10.64
N VAL A 166 16.85 -0.45 -10.26
CA VAL A 166 15.78 0.12 -11.09
C VAL A 166 16.27 1.07 -12.17
N GLY A 167 17.59 1.29 -12.30
CA GLY A 167 18.20 2.17 -13.31
C GLY A 167 18.10 3.67 -13.00
N MET A 168 17.54 4.05 -11.84
CA MET A 168 17.44 5.45 -11.40
C MET A 168 18.83 6.09 -11.26
N ALA A 169 19.78 5.40 -10.66
CA ALA A 169 21.13 5.94 -10.43
C ALA A 169 21.83 6.37 -11.73
N ALA A 170 21.61 5.64 -12.83
CA ALA A 170 22.19 5.95 -14.15
C ALA A 170 21.62 7.24 -14.78
N LEU A 171 20.41 7.65 -14.39
CA LEU A 171 19.73 8.84 -14.91
C LEU A 171 19.97 10.10 -14.05
N ALA A 172 20.49 9.96 -12.84
CA ALA A 172 20.61 11.06 -11.88
C ALA A 172 21.36 12.29 -12.41
N ALA A 173 22.40 12.10 -13.23
CA ALA A 173 23.19 13.19 -13.81
C ALA A 173 22.43 14.00 -14.90
N GLN A 174 21.33 13.47 -15.42
CA GLN A 174 20.49 14.13 -16.43
C GLN A 174 19.36 14.96 -15.79
N LEU A 175 19.17 14.84 -14.48
CA LEU A 175 18.11 15.52 -13.75
C LEU A 175 18.32 17.04 -13.80
N PRO A 176 17.30 17.83 -14.20
CA PRO A 176 17.43 19.27 -14.23
C PRO A 176 17.49 19.85 -12.81
N ASP A 177 18.02 21.07 -12.69
CA ASP A 177 17.95 21.85 -11.45
C ASP A 177 16.55 22.46 -11.28
N ASP A 178 15.56 21.58 -11.04
CA ASP A 178 14.16 21.89 -10.82
C ASP A 178 13.64 21.04 -9.64
N PRO A 179 13.21 21.67 -8.53
CA PRO A 179 12.80 20.91 -7.34
C PRO A 179 11.67 19.91 -7.60
N ALA A 180 10.65 20.28 -8.37
CA ALA A 180 9.54 19.37 -8.66
C ALA A 180 10.01 18.13 -9.44
N SER A 181 10.92 18.29 -10.39
CA SER A 181 11.53 17.16 -11.11
C SER A 181 12.34 16.26 -10.17
N ARG A 182 13.09 16.82 -9.20
CA ARG A 182 13.82 16.02 -8.19
C ARG A 182 12.89 15.26 -7.26
N ALA A 183 11.84 15.92 -6.77
CA ALA A 183 10.84 15.29 -5.90
C ALA A 183 10.14 14.12 -6.60
N LEU A 184 9.75 14.30 -7.87
CA LEU A 184 9.19 13.21 -8.69
C LEU A 184 10.20 12.07 -8.85
N PHE A 185 11.44 12.41 -9.24
CA PHE A 185 12.49 11.43 -9.48
C PHE A 185 12.76 10.55 -8.25
N ARG A 186 12.77 11.17 -7.07
CA ARG A 186 12.93 10.50 -5.77
C ARG A 186 11.73 9.63 -5.42
N ARG A 187 10.51 10.18 -5.49
CA ARG A 187 9.28 9.47 -5.09
C ARG A 187 8.99 8.27 -6.00
N ASN A 188 9.25 8.41 -7.30
CA ASN A 188 8.88 7.40 -8.31
C ASN A 188 10.00 6.39 -8.62
N TRP A 189 11.14 6.44 -7.89
CA TRP A 189 12.34 5.66 -8.19
C TRP A 189 12.79 5.79 -9.65
N GLY A 190 12.67 6.99 -10.23
CA GLY A 190 12.90 7.14 -11.66
C GLY A 190 12.22 8.33 -12.33
N ALA A 191 12.44 8.46 -13.64
CA ALA A 191 12.03 9.63 -14.40
C ALA A 191 10.54 9.67 -14.77
N GLY A 192 9.83 8.55 -14.74
CA GLY A 192 8.45 8.43 -15.23
C GLY A 192 7.38 8.77 -14.19
N CYS A 193 6.25 9.32 -14.65
CA CYS A 193 5.04 9.47 -13.85
C CYS A 193 4.30 8.14 -13.64
N ARG A 194 3.60 8.01 -12.51
CA ARG A 194 2.98 6.78 -12.03
C ARG A 194 1.51 6.96 -11.60
N ALA A 195 0.98 8.18 -11.55
CA ALA A 195 -0.43 8.37 -11.22
C ALA A 195 -1.34 7.96 -12.38
N PRO A 196 -2.57 7.46 -12.13
CA PRO A 196 -3.48 7.04 -13.19
C PRO A 196 -3.74 8.10 -14.28
N THR A 197 -3.76 9.38 -13.92
CA THR A 197 -4.02 10.49 -14.85
C THR A 197 -2.81 10.90 -15.70
N THR A 198 -1.60 10.46 -15.33
CA THR A 198 -0.33 10.95 -15.88
C THR A 198 0.58 9.84 -16.39
N GLU A 199 0.41 8.58 -15.94
CA GLU A 199 1.28 7.44 -16.28
C GLU A 199 1.30 7.12 -17.78
N SER A 200 0.21 7.43 -18.50
CA SER A 200 0.10 7.27 -19.95
C SER A 200 0.57 8.48 -20.75
N GLN A 201 0.92 9.59 -20.08
CA GLN A 201 1.34 10.81 -20.75
C GLN A 201 2.86 10.78 -20.99
N ALA A 202 3.28 10.52 -22.23
CA ALA A 202 4.69 10.40 -22.61
C ALA A 202 5.56 11.62 -22.24
N ALA A 203 4.96 12.82 -22.11
CA ALA A 203 5.66 14.04 -21.71
C ALA A 203 5.76 14.21 -20.18
N CYS A 204 5.11 13.35 -19.38
CA CYS A 204 5.20 13.40 -17.93
C CYS A 204 6.48 12.71 -17.46
N SER A 205 7.54 13.51 -17.32
CA SER A 205 8.83 13.03 -16.86
C SER A 205 9.61 14.07 -16.04
N ALA A 206 10.33 13.61 -15.01
CA ALA A 206 11.31 14.43 -14.29
C ALA A 206 12.44 14.94 -15.21
N ILE A 207 12.80 14.18 -16.24
CA ILE A 207 13.95 14.50 -17.09
C ILE A 207 13.46 14.97 -18.48
N PRO A 208 13.95 16.11 -19.00
CA PRO A 208 13.61 16.55 -20.34
C PRO A 208 13.90 15.48 -21.41
N GLY A 209 12.97 15.29 -22.33
CA GLY A 209 13.07 14.27 -23.37
C GLY A 209 12.56 12.88 -22.96
N SER A 210 12.13 12.71 -21.71
CA SER A 210 11.56 11.46 -21.17
C SER A 210 12.45 10.23 -21.49
N PRO A 211 13.73 10.23 -21.07
CA PRO A 211 14.63 9.14 -21.42
C PRO A 211 14.12 7.80 -20.90
N ASP A 212 14.41 6.74 -21.65
CA ASP A 212 14.19 5.38 -21.19
C ASP A 212 14.99 5.11 -19.91
N GLN A 213 14.42 4.28 -19.03
CA GLN A 213 15.05 3.84 -17.79
C GLN A 213 15.22 2.33 -17.82
N PRO A 214 16.23 1.80 -18.55
CA PRO A 214 16.54 0.38 -18.50
C PRO A 214 16.96 0.00 -17.06
N VAL A 215 16.45 -1.12 -16.56
CA VAL A 215 16.85 -1.65 -15.25
C VAL A 215 18.29 -2.18 -15.31
N ASP A 216 19.03 -2.11 -14.22
CA ASP A 216 20.42 -2.56 -14.20
C ASP A 216 20.56 -4.09 -14.21
N VAL A 217 19.53 -4.84 -13.82
CA VAL A 217 19.60 -6.31 -13.73
C VAL A 217 19.71 -7.03 -15.07
N TYR A 218 19.56 -6.31 -16.20
CA TYR A 218 19.80 -6.83 -17.56
C TYR A 218 20.65 -5.86 -18.38
N PRO A 219 21.37 -6.33 -19.42
CA PRO A 219 22.01 -5.44 -20.38
C PRO A 219 20.98 -4.53 -21.07
N ALA A 220 21.29 -3.23 -21.20
CA ALA A 220 20.40 -2.29 -21.90
C ALA A 220 20.19 -2.66 -23.39
N SER A 221 21.21 -3.25 -24.02
CA SER A 221 21.13 -3.83 -25.38
C SER A 221 20.02 -4.88 -25.48
N LEU A 222 19.99 -5.81 -24.52
CA LEU A 222 19.01 -6.88 -24.47
C LEU A 222 17.59 -6.36 -24.25
N GLN A 223 17.42 -5.36 -23.38
CA GLN A 223 16.13 -4.75 -23.07
C GLN A 223 15.52 -4.00 -24.26
N ALA A 224 16.35 -3.54 -25.21
CA ALA A 224 15.88 -2.87 -26.42
C ALA A 224 15.28 -3.83 -27.46
N GLU A 225 15.41 -5.14 -27.26
CA GLU A 225 14.92 -6.15 -28.19
C GLU A 225 13.48 -6.58 -27.85
N GLU A 226 12.66 -6.73 -28.89
CA GLU A 226 11.27 -7.18 -28.72
C GLU A 226 11.22 -8.58 -28.11
N GLY A 227 10.39 -8.76 -27.09
CA GLY A 227 10.18 -10.05 -26.43
C GLY A 227 11.37 -10.56 -25.61
N PHE A 228 12.25 -9.66 -25.12
CA PHE A 228 13.46 -10.09 -24.40
C PHE A 228 13.16 -10.91 -23.13
N CYS A 229 12.07 -10.62 -22.41
CA CYS A 229 11.66 -11.40 -21.25
C CYS A 229 11.34 -12.85 -21.61
N GLN A 230 10.57 -13.07 -22.68
CA GLN A 230 10.23 -14.42 -23.15
C GLN A 230 11.49 -15.19 -23.56
N ARG A 231 12.50 -14.52 -24.11
CA ARG A 231 13.78 -15.14 -24.46
C ARG A 231 14.59 -15.53 -23.22
N LEU A 232 14.60 -14.68 -22.19
CA LEU A 232 15.25 -15.00 -20.91
C LEU A 232 14.55 -16.18 -20.22
N GLU A 233 13.22 -16.15 -20.15
CA GLU A 233 12.41 -17.26 -19.62
C GLU A 233 12.67 -18.56 -20.39
N SER A 234 12.70 -18.50 -21.73
CA SER A 234 12.97 -19.66 -22.58
C SER A 234 14.40 -20.19 -22.43
N ALA A 235 15.37 -19.33 -22.17
CA ALA A 235 16.74 -19.75 -21.90
C ALA A 235 16.84 -20.51 -20.56
N GLY A 236 16.07 -20.07 -19.56
CA GLY A 236 15.97 -20.72 -18.26
C GLY A 236 17.29 -20.77 -17.49
N GLY A 237 17.35 -21.67 -16.50
CA GLY A 237 18.57 -21.95 -15.74
C GLY A 237 19.01 -20.78 -14.85
N GLU A 238 20.32 -20.54 -14.78
CA GLU A 238 20.87 -19.49 -13.91
C GLU A 238 20.43 -18.08 -14.33
N LEU A 239 20.11 -17.85 -15.61
CA LEU A 239 19.71 -16.55 -16.13
C LEU A 239 18.35 -16.08 -15.59
N THR A 240 17.50 -17.00 -15.12
CA THR A 240 16.18 -16.70 -14.57
C THR A 240 16.15 -16.72 -13.05
N LYS A 241 17.28 -17.01 -12.38
CA LYS A 241 17.32 -17.03 -10.90
C LYS A 241 17.15 -15.63 -10.30
N PRO A 242 16.46 -15.51 -9.14
CA PRO A 242 16.07 -14.23 -8.56
C PRO A 242 17.24 -13.39 -8.05
N PHE A 243 18.30 -14.01 -7.53
CA PHE A 243 19.42 -13.33 -6.86
C PHE A 243 20.64 -13.14 -7.78
N THR A 244 20.39 -12.89 -9.07
CA THR A 244 21.43 -12.72 -10.09
C THR A 244 21.10 -11.58 -11.04
N VAL A 245 22.12 -10.90 -11.54
CA VAL A 245 21.99 -10.00 -12.68
C VAL A 245 22.43 -10.72 -13.95
N VAL A 246 21.87 -10.35 -15.10
CA VAL A 246 22.35 -10.80 -16.41
C VAL A 246 23.39 -9.79 -16.92
N ARG A 247 24.53 -10.29 -17.39
CA ARG A 247 25.60 -9.50 -18.01
C ARG A 247 26.05 -10.15 -19.31
N GLU A 248 26.63 -9.36 -20.20
CA GLU A 248 27.34 -9.89 -21.37
C GLU A 248 28.82 -10.13 -21.04
N ARG A 249 29.32 -11.35 -21.28
CA ARG A 249 30.75 -11.70 -21.22
C ARG A 249 31.13 -12.46 -22.49
N GLU A 250 32.13 -11.98 -23.21
CA GLU A 250 32.62 -12.60 -24.45
C GLU A 250 31.53 -12.83 -25.53
N GLY A 251 30.45 -12.01 -25.50
CA GLY A 251 29.32 -12.12 -26.43
C GLY A 251 28.21 -13.08 -25.98
N GLU A 252 28.31 -13.66 -24.78
CA GLU A 252 27.29 -14.54 -24.19
C GLU A 252 26.65 -13.88 -22.95
N LEU A 253 25.37 -14.20 -22.72
CA LEU A 253 24.68 -13.80 -21.50
C LEU A 253 25.09 -14.74 -20.36
N VAL A 254 25.52 -14.17 -19.25
CA VAL A 254 25.89 -14.89 -18.04
C VAL A 254 25.12 -14.34 -16.83
N ALA A 255 24.79 -15.23 -15.90
CA ALA A 255 24.26 -14.86 -14.60
C ALA A 255 25.42 -14.51 -13.65
N VAL A 256 25.35 -13.34 -13.02
CA VAL A 256 26.32 -12.88 -12.03
C VAL A 256 25.57 -12.69 -10.71
N PRO A 257 26.02 -13.29 -9.59
CA PRO A 257 25.33 -13.15 -8.31
C PRO A 257 25.34 -11.70 -7.84
N PHE A 258 24.33 -11.30 -7.05
CA PHE A 258 24.24 -9.94 -6.55
C PHE A 258 25.48 -9.53 -5.73
N THR A 259 26.07 -10.44 -4.97
CA THR A 259 27.30 -10.19 -4.20
C THR A 259 28.51 -9.79 -5.05
N GLU A 260 28.53 -10.14 -6.34
CA GLU A 260 29.54 -9.66 -7.28
C GLU A 260 29.09 -8.38 -7.98
N ALA A 261 27.82 -8.32 -8.42
CA ALA A 261 27.28 -7.17 -9.17
C ALA A 261 27.16 -5.89 -8.33
N TYR A 262 26.88 -6.05 -7.04
CA TYR A 262 26.55 -4.98 -6.09
C TYR A 262 27.42 -5.03 -4.82
N ALA A 263 28.65 -5.54 -4.95
CA ALA A 263 29.54 -5.88 -3.85
C ALA A 263 29.73 -4.76 -2.80
N GLU A 264 29.90 -3.50 -3.23
CA GLU A 264 30.11 -2.37 -2.32
C GLU A 264 28.89 -2.12 -1.43
N GLY A 265 27.70 -1.96 -2.04
CA GLY A 265 26.48 -1.70 -1.30
C GLY A 265 26.05 -2.88 -0.42
N MET A 266 26.20 -4.13 -0.91
CA MET A 266 25.90 -5.31 -0.11
C MET A 266 26.85 -5.46 1.08
N GLY A 267 28.15 -5.16 0.90
CA GLY A 267 29.13 -5.15 1.98
C GLY A 267 28.84 -4.10 3.05
N GLU A 268 28.34 -2.93 2.66
CA GLU A 268 27.91 -1.88 3.59
C GLU A 268 26.69 -2.32 4.43
N VAL A 269 25.67 -2.91 3.79
CA VAL A 269 24.51 -3.48 4.49
C VAL A 269 24.96 -4.56 5.47
N ALA A 270 25.79 -5.52 5.05
CA ALA A 270 26.31 -6.58 5.91
C ALA A 270 27.05 -6.04 7.14
N ALA A 271 27.85 -4.98 6.98
CA ALA A 271 28.55 -4.33 8.08
C ALA A 271 27.58 -3.73 9.11
N HIS A 272 26.56 -3.01 8.66
CA HIS A 272 25.55 -2.43 9.54
C HIS A 272 24.70 -3.48 10.25
N LEU A 273 24.29 -4.56 9.56
CA LEU A 273 23.52 -5.64 10.17
C LEU A 273 24.31 -6.37 11.27
N ARG A 274 25.63 -6.55 11.10
CA ARG A 274 26.49 -7.09 12.18
C ARG A 274 26.55 -6.18 13.38
N GLN A 275 26.75 -4.88 13.17
CA GLN A 275 26.79 -3.91 14.26
C GLN A 275 25.44 -3.80 15.00
N ALA A 276 24.34 -3.88 14.26
CA ALA A 276 22.99 -3.98 14.84
C ALA A 276 22.83 -5.25 15.69
N ALA A 277 23.38 -6.39 15.25
CA ALA A 277 23.37 -7.63 16.03
C ALA A 277 24.21 -7.52 17.30
N GLU A 278 25.43 -6.96 17.21
CA GLU A 278 26.34 -6.72 18.33
C GLU A 278 25.69 -5.84 19.40
N ALA A 279 24.94 -4.81 18.99
CA ALA A 279 24.22 -3.92 19.90
C ALA A 279 23.17 -4.65 20.76
N LEU A 280 22.56 -5.74 20.26
CA LEU A 280 21.49 -6.49 20.93
C LEU A 280 21.96 -7.81 21.57
N GLU A 281 23.25 -8.16 21.54
CA GLU A 281 23.73 -9.47 22.04
C GLU A 281 23.36 -9.79 23.50
N GLY A 282 23.15 -8.77 24.33
CA GLY A 282 22.75 -8.90 25.72
C GLY A 282 21.23 -8.97 25.98
N GLU A 283 20.41 -8.75 24.96
CA GLU A 283 18.94 -8.72 25.08
C GLU A 283 18.36 -10.12 24.79
N GLU A 284 18.11 -10.91 25.85
CA GLU A 284 17.60 -12.30 25.72
C GLU A 284 16.26 -12.36 24.96
N ASP A 285 15.41 -11.35 25.16
CA ASP A 285 14.12 -11.19 24.46
C ASP A 285 14.27 -10.87 22.96
N GLU A 286 15.48 -10.65 22.46
CA GLU A 286 15.79 -10.36 21.06
C GLU A 286 16.74 -11.40 20.43
N ALA A 287 16.97 -12.54 21.09
CA ALA A 287 17.88 -13.57 20.61
C ALA A 287 17.55 -14.06 19.18
N ALA A 288 16.25 -14.13 18.83
CA ALA A 288 15.81 -14.49 17.48
C ALA A 288 16.19 -13.42 16.44
N LEU A 289 16.04 -12.14 16.78
CA LEU A 289 16.45 -11.01 15.94
C LEU A 289 17.97 -10.96 15.75
N VAL A 290 18.76 -11.16 16.81
CA VAL A 290 20.22 -11.24 16.73
C VAL A 290 20.67 -12.36 15.78
N ALA A 291 20.04 -13.53 15.88
CA ALA A 291 20.33 -14.65 14.98
C ALA A 291 20.01 -14.30 13.52
N TYR A 292 18.87 -13.65 13.27
CA TYR A 292 18.49 -13.18 11.95
C TYR A 292 19.45 -12.13 11.40
N LEU A 293 19.79 -11.09 12.15
CA LEU A 293 20.71 -10.03 11.72
C LEU A 293 22.05 -10.58 11.26
N ARG A 294 22.61 -11.55 11.99
CA ARG A 294 23.86 -12.23 11.61
C ARG A 294 23.72 -13.07 10.36
N ALA A 295 22.62 -13.81 10.22
CA ALA A 295 22.35 -14.64 9.05
C ALA A 295 22.10 -13.78 7.79
N ALA A 296 21.34 -12.69 7.92
CA ALA A 296 21.12 -11.71 6.86
C ALA A 296 22.44 -11.06 6.44
N ALA A 297 23.27 -10.62 7.39
CA ALA A 297 24.59 -10.08 7.09
C ALA A 297 25.46 -11.06 6.27
N GLN A 298 25.41 -12.35 6.61
CA GLN A 298 26.12 -13.40 5.87
C GLN A 298 25.54 -13.58 4.45
N ALA A 299 24.22 -13.58 4.29
CA ALA A 299 23.56 -13.68 2.99
C ALA A 299 23.96 -12.52 2.04
N PHE A 300 24.17 -11.31 2.59
CA PHE A 300 24.72 -10.18 1.84
C PHE A 300 26.20 -10.36 1.41
N GLU A 301 26.91 -11.36 1.92
CA GLU A 301 28.32 -11.63 1.58
C GLU A 301 28.50 -12.84 0.65
N ASP A 302 27.61 -13.83 0.72
CA ASP A 302 27.73 -15.08 -0.05
C ASP A 302 26.54 -15.39 -0.99
N ASN A 303 25.48 -14.58 -0.95
CA ASN A 303 24.27 -14.71 -1.77
C ASN A 303 23.40 -15.95 -1.41
N ASP A 304 23.60 -16.56 -0.23
CA ASP A 304 22.78 -17.66 0.29
C ASP A 304 21.74 -17.15 1.31
N TRP A 305 20.50 -16.97 0.85
CA TRP A 305 19.40 -16.41 1.65
C TRP A 305 18.71 -17.45 2.55
N GLY A 306 18.91 -18.75 2.30
CA GLY A 306 18.19 -19.82 3.02
C GLY A 306 18.39 -19.77 4.54
N PRO A 307 19.63 -19.64 5.07
CA PRO A 307 19.86 -19.48 6.50
C PRO A 307 19.24 -18.22 7.10
N ALA A 308 19.17 -17.11 6.34
CA ALA A 308 18.56 -15.87 6.79
C ALA A 308 17.04 -16.00 6.89
N ASP A 309 16.40 -16.58 5.88
CA ASP A 309 14.96 -16.88 5.89
C ASP A 309 14.56 -17.83 7.01
N GLU A 310 15.38 -18.85 7.24
CA GLU A 310 15.21 -19.83 8.31
C GLU A 310 15.34 -19.17 9.70
N ALA A 311 16.24 -18.19 9.87
CA ALA A 311 16.35 -17.43 11.12
C ALA A 311 15.20 -16.45 11.29
N TRP A 312 14.81 -15.76 10.22
CA TRP A 312 13.72 -14.78 10.20
C TRP A 312 12.36 -15.40 10.54
N SER A 313 12.07 -16.59 10.01
CA SER A 313 10.82 -17.31 10.27
C SER A 313 10.59 -17.66 11.75
N ARG A 314 11.66 -17.68 12.57
CA ARG A 314 11.58 -17.94 14.01
C ARG A 314 11.21 -16.71 14.84
N MET A 315 11.37 -15.50 14.30
CA MET A 315 10.93 -14.27 14.98
C MET A 315 9.40 -14.19 14.96
N ASN A 316 8.78 -13.66 16.01
CA ASN A 316 7.34 -13.45 16.11
C ASN A 316 6.98 -12.51 17.26
N ALA A 317 5.70 -12.21 17.44
CA ALA A 317 5.21 -11.29 18.47
C ALA A 317 5.52 -11.67 19.94
N ARG A 318 5.99 -12.91 20.18
CA ARG A 318 6.30 -13.42 21.52
C ARG A 318 7.78 -13.37 21.88
N ASN A 319 8.68 -13.18 20.91
CA ASN A 319 10.14 -13.29 21.11
C ASN A 319 10.97 -12.19 20.44
N SER A 320 10.33 -11.08 20.06
CA SER A 320 11.00 -9.86 19.64
C SER A 320 10.06 -8.66 19.81
N ARG A 321 10.61 -7.47 20.02
CA ARG A 321 9.87 -6.19 19.98
C ARG A 321 9.90 -5.56 18.59
N TRP A 322 10.82 -6.01 17.75
CA TRP A 322 11.09 -5.43 16.45
C TRP A 322 10.75 -6.41 15.35
N TYR A 323 10.25 -5.85 14.26
CA TYR A 323 10.19 -6.55 12.99
C TYR A 323 11.23 -5.92 12.07
N LEU A 324 12.05 -6.78 11.46
CA LEU A 324 12.98 -6.39 10.42
C LEU A 324 12.91 -7.46 9.32
N ARG A 325 12.65 -7.03 8.09
CA ARG A 325 12.96 -7.80 6.88
C ARG A 325 13.95 -6.97 6.06
N VAL A 326 15.05 -7.58 5.63
CA VAL A 326 16.13 -6.92 4.87
C VAL A 326 16.74 -7.96 3.94
N ALA A 327 16.27 -7.99 2.70
CA ALA A 327 16.64 -8.97 1.69
C ALA A 327 16.17 -8.47 0.31
N PRO A 328 16.57 -9.12 -0.78
CA PRO A 328 15.86 -9.05 -2.04
C PRO A 328 14.70 -10.07 -2.04
N ASP A 329 13.45 -9.62 -2.17
CA ASP A 329 12.28 -10.51 -2.10
C ASP A 329 11.33 -10.39 -3.29
N GLU A 330 10.79 -9.21 -3.58
CA GLU A 330 9.73 -9.08 -4.58
C GLU A 330 10.28 -8.92 -6.00
N VAL A 331 9.50 -9.33 -7.00
CA VAL A 331 9.87 -9.27 -8.43
C VAL A 331 9.00 -8.30 -9.24
N TYR A 332 8.03 -7.63 -8.62
CA TYR A 332 7.05 -6.79 -9.33
C TYR A 332 7.68 -5.57 -10.00
N TRP A 333 8.81 -5.09 -9.49
CA TRP A 333 9.59 -4.00 -10.07
C TRP A 333 10.34 -4.42 -11.34
N ASP A 334 10.66 -5.71 -11.49
CA ASP A 334 11.40 -6.26 -12.63
C ASP A 334 10.47 -6.38 -13.85
N PRO A 335 10.82 -5.78 -15.01
CA PRO A 335 10.02 -5.90 -16.23
C PRO A 335 9.72 -7.34 -16.67
N CYS A 336 10.54 -8.31 -16.29
CA CYS A 336 10.32 -9.73 -16.58
C CYS A 336 9.81 -10.55 -15.38
N SER A 337 9.66 -9.94 -14.20
CA SER A 337 9.21 -10.61 -12.97
C SER A 337 10.05 -11.86 -12.60
N LEU A 338 11.36 -11.79 -12.81
CA LEU A 338 12.33 -12.85 -12.51
C LEU A 338 13.29 -12.48 -11.37
N LYS A 339 13.65 -11.20 -11.22
CA LYS A 339 14.74 -10.72 -10.35
C LYS A 339 14.21 -10.07 -9.08
N ALA A 340 14.77 -10.47 -7.94
CA ALA A 340 14.34 -9.98 -6.64
C ALA A 340 14.91 -8.57 -6.35
N GLY A 341 14.08 -7.69 -5.81
CA GLY A 341 14.38 -6.29 -5.53
C GLY A 341 14.81 -6.09 -4.09
N PHE A 342 15.91 -5.38 -3.86
CA PHE A 342 16.37 -5.06 -2.51
C PHE A 342 15.35 -4.19 -1.80
N HIS A 343 14.91 -4.64 -0.64
CA HIS A 343 14.01 -3.88 0.22
C HIS A 343 14.39 -4.04 1.70
N MET A 344 13.87 -3.14 2.51
CA MET A 344 13.89 -3.29 3.95
C MET A 344 12.63 -2.68 4.57
N THR A 345 11.93 -3.47 5.38
CA THR A 345 10.92 -2.99 6.31
C THR A 345 11.47 -3.06 7.73
N PHE A 346 11.53 -1.91 8.40
CA PHE A 346 11.80 -1.80 9.83
C PHE A 346 10.53 -1.35 10.55
N ALA A 347 10.10 -2.11 11.55
CA ALA A 347 8.83 -1.88 12.23
C ALA A 347 8.88 -2.33 13.70
N ARG A 348 7.92 -1.86 14.49
CA ARG A 348 7.62 -2.40 15.82
C ARG A 348 6.63 -3.54 15.69
N ILE A 349 6.82 -4.60 16.46
CA ILE A 349 5.80 -5.64 16.59
C ILE A 349 4.62 -5.09 17.38
N ASP A 350 3.42 -5.27 16.84
CA ASP A 350 2.16 -4.98 17.51
C ASP A 350 1.57 -6.29 18.05
N ARG A 351 1.42 -6.35 19.38
CA ARG A 351 0.90 -7.55 20.06
C ARG A 351 -0.61 -7.70 19.95
N GLY A 352 -1.31 -6.77 19.33
CA GLY A 352 -2.72 -6.91 18.95
C GLY A 352 -2.98 -8.14 18.08
N SER A 353 -1.98 -8.60 17.31
CA SER A 353 -2.10 -9.82 16.51
C SER A 353 -2.43 -11.04 17.35
N LEU A 354 -1.87 -11.15 18.56
CA LEU A 354 -2.06 -12.32 19.42
C LEU A 354 -3.55 -12.56 19.75
N VAL A 355 -4.35 -11.48 19.84
CA VAL A 355 -5.80 -11.58 20.07
C VAL A 355 -6.48 -12.31 18.91
N TRP A 356 -6.15 -11.96 17.68
CA TRP A 356 -6.70 -12.58 16.47
C TRP A 356 -6.12 -13.97 16.22
N GLN A 357 -4.81 -14.15 16.45
CA GLN A 357 -4.17 -15.46 16.38
C GLN A 357 -4.84 -16.45 17.33
N ASP A 358 -5.09 -16.07 18.58
CA ASP A 358 -5.74 -16.92 19.59
C ASP A 358 -7.21 -17.23 19.23
N ARG A 359 -7.91 -16.32 18.52
CA ARG A 359 -9.29 -16.51 18.05
C ARG A 359 -9.41 -17.36 16.79
N LEU A 360 -8.49 -17.21 15.83
CA LEU A 360 -8.61 -17.78 14.49
C LEU A 360 -7.82 -19.08 14.30
N THR A 361 -6.68 -19.25 14.98
CA THR A 361 -5.89 -20.49 14.90
C THR A 361 -6.74 -21.74 15.22
N PRO A 362 -7.62 -21.75 16.25
CA PRO A 362 -8.43 -22.92 16.58
C PRO A 362 -9.44 -23.34 15.50
N ILE A 363 -9.75 -22.47 14.53
CA ILE A 363 -10.77 -22.73 13.50
C ILE A 363 -10.18 -22.93 12.09
N GLN A 364 -8.85 -22.94 11.92
CA GLN A 364 -8.19 -23.12 10.61
C GLN A 364 -8.66 -24.36 9.85
N ALA A 365 -8.74 -25.51 10.54
CA ALA A 365 -9.23 -26.75 9.92
C ALA A 365 -10.70 -26.65 9.48
N GLU A 366 -11.52 -25.88 10.20
CA GLU A 366 -12.91 -25.67 9.80
C GLU A 366 -13.03 -24.71 8.61
N MET A 367 -12.17 -23.69 8.54
CA MET A 367 -12.07 -22.80 7.37
C MET A 367 -11.77 -23.61 6.11
N GLU A 368 -10.77 -24.49 6.18
CA GLU A 368 -10.39 -25.39 5.08
C GLU A 368 -11.53 -26.34 4.68
N GLN A 369 -12.22 -26.93 5.66
CA GLN A 369 -13.37 -27.81 5.41
C GLN A 369 -14.54 -27.06 4.75
N ARG A 370 -14.81 -25.81 5.16
CA ARG A 370 -15.85 -24.97 4.55
C ARG A 370 -15.56 -24.69 3.08
N LEU A 371 -14.30 -24.43 2.71
CA LEU A 371 -13.91 -24.24 1.31
C LEU A 371 -14.12 -25.51 0.49
N ALA A 372 -13.69 -26.67 0.98
CA ALA A 372 -13.90 -27.95 0.29
C ALA A 372 -15.40 -28.29 0.11
N ALA A 373 -16.24 -27.91 1.06
CA ALA A 373 -17.68 -28.12 0.98
C ALA A 373 -18.35 -27.31 -0.15
N LEU A 374 -17.74 -26.21 -0.64
CA LEU A 374 -18.29 -25.41 -1.73
C LEU A 374 -18.27 -26.17 -3.08
N VAL A 375 -17.25 -27.01 -3.28
CA VAL A 375 -16.95 -27.70 -4.56
C VAL A 375 -16.71 -29.20 -4.35
N PRO A 376 -17.74 -29.94 -3.88
CA PRO A 376 -17.59 -31.35 -3.51
C PRO A 376 -17.18 -32.20 -4.72
N GLY A 377 -16.07 -32.91 -4.59
CA GLY A 377 -15.51 -33.79 -5.63
C GLY A 377 -14.49 -33.12 -6.54
N GLU A 378 -14.29 -31.81 -6.42
CA GLU A 378 -13.26 -31.05 -7.16
C GLU A 378 -12.07 -30.70 -6.26
N TYR A 379 -12.33 -30.37 -4.99
CA TYR A 379 -11.31 -30.12 -3.98
C TYR A 379 -11.55 -30.93 -2.71
N GLU A 380 -10.49 -31.51 -2.14
CA GLU A 380 -10.51 -32.21 -0.87
C GLU A 380 -9.79 -31.37 0.19
N ALA A 381 -10.42 -31.20 1.35
CA ALA A 381 -9.83 -30.49 2.48
C ALA A 381 -8.52 -31.16 2.92
N ARG A 382 -7.51 -30.33 3.18
CA ARG A 382 -6.18 -30.78 3.63
C ARG A 382 -6.01 -30.58 5.13
N ASP A 383 -5.00 -31.24 5.69
CA ASP A 383 -4.51 -30.88 7.01
C ASP A 383 -3.70 -29.58 6.87
N VAL A 384 -4.30 -28.46 7.26
CA VAL A 384 -3.68 -27.13 7.21
C VAL A 384 -3.07 -26.75 8.56
N ALA A 385 -1.87 -26.21 8.53
CA ALA A 385 -1.19 -25.61 9.67
C ALA A 385 -0.33 -24.46 9.16
N PHE A 386 -0.82 -23.24 9.31
CA PHE A 386 -0.11 -22.02 8.94
C PHE A 386 -0.14 -21.01 10.08
N HIS A 387 0.79 -20.06 10.04
CA HIS A 387 0.83 -18.98 11.02
C HIS A 387 -0.16 -17.88 10.63
N MET A 388 -1.06 -17.53 11.54
CA MET A 388 -1.88 -16.33 11.40
C MET A 388 -0.98 -15.08 11.43
N PRO A 389 -1.33 -14.00 10.71
CA PRO A 389 -0.43 -12.86 10.54
C PRO A 389 0.04 -12.24 11.85
N ASP A 390 1.31 -11.83 11.91
CA ASP A 390 1.79 -10.91 12.93
C ASP A 390 1.37 -9.48 12.56
N PHE A 391 1.16 -8.61 13.55
CA PHE A 391 0.90 -7.20 13.30
C PHE A 391 2.18 -6.41 13.48
N ILE A 392 2.41 -5.45 12.59
CA ILE A 392 3.59 -4.59 12.63
C ILE A 392 3.17 -3.13 12.44
N ALA A 393 3.80 -2.24 13.19
CA ALA A 393 3.70 -0.80 13.03
C ALA A 393 4.99 -0.28 12.38
N ILE A 394 4.89 0.15 11.12
CA ILE A 394 6.01 0.59 10.31
C ILE A 394 6.75 1.76 10.98
N VAL A 395 8.07 1.63 11.11
CA VAL A 395 8.98 2.72 11.48
C VAL A 395 9.50 3.38 10.20
N THR A 396 10.05 2.58 9.28
CA THR A 396 10.49 3.04 7.96
C THR A 396 10.58 1.88 6.96
N ASN A 397 10.27 2.17 5.70
CA ASN A 397 10.52 1.26 4.58
C ASN A 397 11.60 1.84 3.67
N HIS A 398 12.37 0.96 3.02
CA HIS A 398 13.46 1.31 2.10
C HIS A 398 13.48 0.38 0.89
N GLY A 399 14.04 0.88 -0.22
CA GLY A 399 14.11 0.16 -1.48
C GLY A 399 12.73 -0.16 -2.06
N ASP A 400 12.53 -1.40 -2.49
CA ASP A 400 11.30 -1.86 -3.15
C ASP A 400 10.03 -1.70 -2.29
N ASP A 401 10.15 -1.69 -0.95
CA ASP A 401 9.02 -1.48 -0.03
C ASP A 401 8.54 -0.01 0.06
N ARG A 402 9.21 0.91 -0.64
CA ARG A 402 8.80 2.32 -0.71
C ARG A 402 8.08 2.57 -2.03
N ASP A 403 6.77 2.36 -2.00
CA ASP A 403 5.90 2.65 -3.13
C ASP A 403 5.79 4.17 -3.42
N PRO A 404 5.72 4.58 -4.69
CA PRO A 404 5.41 5.96 -5.05
C PRO A 404 4.01 6.41 -4.62
N PHE A 405 3.08 5.45 -4.53
CA PHE A 405 1.69 5.65 -4.14
C PHE A 405 1.17 4.48 -3.32
N GLY A 406 0.67 4.80 -2.13
CA GLY A 406 0.22 3.83 -1.15
C GLY A 406 1.39 3.10 -0.49
N ALA A 407 1.10 1.91 0.02
CA ALA A 407 2.06 0.98 0.62
C ALA A 407 1.43 -0.41 0.68
N THR A 408 2.28 -1.43 0.75
CA THR A 408 1.94 -2.81 1.12
C THR A 408 1.30 -2.85 2.52
N ILE A 409 0.10 -3.42 2.63
CA ILE A 409 -0.68 -3.53 3.89
C ILE A 409 -0.64 -4.93 4.53
N GLY A 410 -0.20 -5.92 3.76
CA GLY A 410 0.01 -7.30 4.18
C GLY A 410 1.09 -7.93 3.30
N GLN A 411 1.91 -8.81 3.86
CA GLN A 411 2.99 -9.45 3.12
C GLN A 411 3.30 -10.83 3.68
N SER A 412 3.51 -11.80 2.81
CA SER A 412 3.94 -13.17 3.13
C SER A 412 5.31 -13.43 2.52
N LEU A 413 6.30 -13.82 3.33
CA LEU A 413 7.68 -14.07 2.90
C LEU A 413 8.28 -15.32 3.56
N PRO A 414 9.39 -15.88 3.02
CA PRO A 414 10.05 -15.52 1.76
C PRO A 414 9.31 -16.06 0.53
N ASN A 415 9.69 -15.58 -0.67
CA ASN A 415 9.12 -16.03 -1.94
C ASN A 415 9.73 -17.34 -2.47
N TRP A 416 10.91 -17.76 -1.97
CA TRP A 416 11.63 -18.93 -2.49
C TRP A 416 12.29 -19.77 -1.39
N GLY A 417 12.72 -20.96 -1.77
CA GLY A 417 13.51 -21.87 -0.93
C GLY A 417 12.68 -22.69 0.04
N ALA A 418 13.36 -23.51 0.84
CA ALA A 418 12.73 -24.50 1.70
C ALA A 418 11.72 -23.89 2.70
N VAL A 419 11.94 -22.67 3.18
CA VAL A 419 11.02 -22.01 4.10
C VAL A 419 9.67 -21.73 3.43
N ALA A 420 9.68 -21.25 2.18
CA ALA A 420 8.47 -21.04 1.39
C ALA A 420 7.81 -22.36 0.99
N GLU A 421 8.60 -23.30 0.44
CA GLU A 421 8.13 -24.60 -0.07
C GLU A 421 7.53 -25.50 1.02
N GLU A 422 8.01 -25.38 2.27
CA GLU A 422 7.52 -26.13 3.43
C GLU A 422 6.42 -25.39 4.20
N GLY A 423 5.95 -24.23 3.73
CA GLY A 423 4.87 -23.46 4.37
C GLY A 423 5.27 -22.84 5.73
N ARG A 424 6.57 -22.56 5.92
CA ARG A 424 7.14 -22.01 7.16
C ARG A 424 7.40 -20.51 7.09
N GLY A 425 6.92 -19.85 6.04
CA GLY A 425 6.98 -18.40 5.89
C GLY A 425 6.23 -17.66 7.02
N ARG A 426 6.43 -16.36 7.08
CA ARG A 426 5.66 -15.49 7.98
C ARG A 426 4.85 -14.51 7.15
N THR A 427 3.65 -14.27 7.64
CA THR A 427 2.76 -13.27 7.11
C THR A 427 2.62 -12.14 8.11
N VAL A 428 2.62 -10.89 7.64
CA VAL A 428 2.45 -9.71 8.46
C VAL A 428 1.32 -8.83 7.94
N ALA A 429 0.68 -8.07 8.83
CA ALA A 429 -0.26 -7.01 8.49
C ALA A 429 0.19 -5.68 9.15
N MET A 430 0.14 -4.59 8.38
CA MET A 430 0.61 -3.29 8.83
C MET A 430 -0.51 -2.52 9.53
N THR A 431 -0.31 -2.11 10.79
CA THR A 431 -1.39 -1.55 11.63
C THR A 431 -1.43 -0.03 11.72
N ASN A 432 -0.39 0.68 11.26
CA ASN A 432 -0.30 2.14 11.33
C ASN A 432 -0.36 2.84 9.96
N LEU A 433 -0.71 2.12 8.89
CA LEU A 433 -0.89 2.71 7.56
C LEU A 433 -2.30 3.28 7.41
N TYR A 434 -2.40 4.50 6.88
CA TYR A 434 -3.66 5.23 6.64
C TYR A 434 -4.51 5.48 7.90
N THR A 435 -3.93 5.35 9.09
CA THR A 435 -4.64 5.56 10.37
C THR A 435 -4.61 7.03 10.82
N ASP A 436 -3.86 7.89 10.14
CA ASP A 436 -3.82 9.31 10.43
C ASP A 436 -5.16 10.00 10.09
N ALA A 437 -5.48 11.07 10.81
CA ALA A 437 -6.75 11.77 10.67
C ALA A 437 -7.01 12.28 9.24
N ASP A 438 -5.97 12.62 8.48
CA ASP A 438 -6.13 13.10 7.11
C ASP A 438 -6.46 11.96 6.14
N SER A 439 -5.85 10.78 6.32
CA SER A 439 -6.20 9.57 5.57
C SER A 439 -7.63 9.12 5.86
N LEU A 440 -8.04 9.10 7.14
CA LEU A 440 -9.41 8.78 7.54
C LEU A 440 -10.42 9.77 6.94
N ALA A 441 -10.13 11.08 7.03
CA ALA A 441 -10.97 12.11 6.43
C ALA A 441 -11.10 11.97 4.91
N ARG A 442 -10.00 11.69 4.19
CA ARG A 442 -10.03 11.43 2.74
C ARG A 442 -10.85 10.18 2.40
N ARG A 443 -10.67 9.09 3.14
CA ARG A 443 -11.42 7.85 2.96
C ARG A 443 -12.92 8.09 3.15
N ARG A 444 -13.30 8.77 4.23
CA ARG A 444 -14.69 9.13 4.53
C ARG A 444 -15.30 10.04 3.48
N ALA A 445 -14.59 11.08 3.04
CA ALA A 445 -15.07 11.99 2.00
C ALA A 445 -15.29 11.27 0.67
N THR A 446 -14.39 10.36 0.31
CA THR A 446 -14.51 9.56 -0.92
C THR A 446 -15.65 8.55 -0.83
N ALA A 447 -15.76 7.83 0.29
CA ALA A 447 -16.88 6.93 0.54
C ALA A 447 -18.23 7.67 0.49
N ALA A 448 -18.33 8.84 1.12
CA ALA A 448 -19.54 9.66 1.08
C ALA A 448 -19.90 10.14 -0.33
N SER A 449 -18.91 10.33 -1.20
CA SER A 449 -19.17 10.67 -2.60
C SER A 449 -19.72 9.50 -3.41
N LEU A 450 -19.57 8.25 -2.96
CA LEU A 450 -19.94 7.04 -3.70
C LEU A 450 -21.14 6.30 -3.10
N LEU A 451 -21.30 6.33 -1.79
CA LEU A 451 -22.33 5.57 -1.09
C LEU A 451 -23.63 6.36 -0.96
N ALA A 452 -24.75 5.65 -0.93
CA ALA A 452 -26.04 6.21 -0.55
C ALA A 452 -26.05 6.57 0.95
N PRO A 453 -26.83 7.59 1.38
CA PRO A 453 -26.87 8.03 2.78
C PRO A 453 -27.04 6.89 3.79
N GLU A 454 -27.96 5.96 3.53
CA GLU A 454 -28.26 4.83 4.41
C GLU A 454 -27.09 3.82 4.53
N THR A 455 -26.30 3.65 3.47
CA THR A 455 -25.12 2.77 3.52
C THR A 455 -23.95 3.47 4.22
N MET A 456 -23.84 4.79 4.05
CA MET A 456 -22.82 5.60 4.71
C MET A 456 -23.00 5.65 6.24
N GLU A 457 -24.20 5.44 6.77
CA GLU A 457 -24.46 5.35 8.23
C GLU A 457 -23.65 4.23 8.91
N LEU A 458 -23.30 3.16 8.18
CA LEU A 458 -22.50 2.04 8.68
C LEU A 458 -20.99 2.25 8.47
N HIS A 459 -20.57 3.32 7.81
CA HIS A 459 -19.15 3.58 7.57
C HIS A 459 -18.44 4.04 8.84
N THR A 460 -17.41 3.28 9.24
CA THR A 460 -16.60 3.54 10.44
C THR A 460 -15.17 3.95 10.10
N ASP A 461 -14.54 4.73 10.98
CA ASP A 461 -13.10 5.01 10.95
C ASP A 461 -12.32 4.01 11.83
N ASP A 462 -13.01 3.03 12.43
CA ASP A 462 -12.37 1.94 13.17
C ASP A 462 -11.50 1.12 12.21
N PRO A 463 -10.21 0.86 12.52
CA PRO A 463 -9.34 0.06 11.68
C PRO A 463 -9.66 -1.45 11.71
N GLU A 464 -10.39 -1.93 12.71
CA GLU A 464 -10.64 -3.37 12.92
C GLU A 464 -11.28 -4.08 11.72
N PRO A 465 -12.33 -3.56 11.04
CA PRO A 465 -12.95 -4.22 9.90
C PRO A 465 -11.97 -4.44 8.72
N GLY A 466 -11.19 -3.40 8.39
CA GLY A 466 -10.19 -3.51 7.33
C GLY A 466 -9.04 -4.44 7.71
N LEU A 467 -8.57 -4.37 8.95
CA LEU A 467 -7.53 -5.26 9.47
C LEU A 467 -7.98 -6.72 9.47
N LEU A 468 -9.22 -6.99 9.86
CA LEU A 468 -9.80 -8.32 9.82
C LEU A 468 -9.90 -8.84 8.38
N SER A 469 -10.33 -8.02 7.42
CA SER A 469 -10.31 -8.39 6.00
C SER A 469 -8.89 -8.77 5.56
N THR A 470 -7.86 -8.01 5.95
CA THR A 470 -6.46 -8.37 5.65
C THR A 470 -6.08 -9.70 6.29
N ILE A 471 -6.39 -9.93 7.57
CA ILE A 471 -6.08 -11.21 8.24
C ILE A 471 -6.70 -12.39 7.50
N LEU A 472 -7.98 -12.28 7.12
CA LEU A 472 -8.69 -13.36 6.44
C LEU A 472 -8.21 -13.54 5.00
N HIS A 473 -7.83 -12.46 4.31
CA HIS A 473 -7.18 -12.50 2.99
C HIS A 473 -5.88 -13.32 3.07
N GLU A 474 -4.98 -12.94 3.96
CA GLU A 474 -3.70 -13.62 4.19
C GLU A 474 -3.87 -15.08 4.63
N ALA A 475 -4.85 -15.36 5.50
CA ALA A 475 -5.19 -16.73 5.87
C ALA A 475 -5.66 -17.54 4.65
N THR A 476 -6.43 -16.91 3.74
CA THR A 476 -7.00 -17.59 2.58
C THR A 476 -5.96 -17.94 1.52
N HIS A 477 -4.84 -17.22 1.41
CA HIS A 477 -3.71 -17.66 0.57
C HIS A 477 -3.24 -19.08 0.92
N ASN A 478 -3.27 -19.43 2.21
CA ASN A 478 -2.85 -20.73 2.74
C ASN A 478 -3.97 -21.80 2.74
N LEU A 479 -5.19 -21.44 2.33
CA LEU A 479 -6.36 -22.30 2.34
C LEU A 479 -6.86 -22.62 0.92
N GLY A 480 -7.62 -23.71 0.79
CA GLY A 480 -8.08 -24.19 -0.50
C GLY A 480 -6.93 -24.60 -1.43
N PRO A 481 -7.12 -24.57 -2.77
CA PRO A 481 -6.03 -24.62 -3.73
C PRO A 481 -5.01 -23.50 -3.46
N ALA A 482 -3.92 -23.85 -2.79
CA ALA A 482 -2.79 -22.97 -2.48
C ALA A 482 -1.65 -23.15 -3.49
N GLN A 483 -0.52 -22.47 -3.31
CA GLN A 483 0.59 -22.41 -4.27
C GLN A 483 1.14 -23.77 -4.74
N GLU A 484 1.07 -24.79 -3.89
CA GLU A 484 1.53 -26.15 -4.13
C GLU A 484 0.48 -27.04 -4.82
N TYR A 485 -0.77 -26.56 -4.94
CA TYR A 485 -1.84 -27.30 -5.58
C TYR A 485 -1.57 -27.46 -7.08
N ARG A 486 -1.93 -28.63 -7.62
CA ARG A 486 -1.70 -28.97 -9.02
C ARG A 486 -2.95 -29.62 -9.61
N VAL A 487 -3.34 -29.19 -10.80
CA VAL A 487 -4.39 -29.84 -11.60
C VAL A 487 -3.71 -30.59 -12.73
N ASP A 488 -3.88 -31.91 -12.78
CA ASP A 488 -3.22 -32.78 -13.76
C ASP A 488 -1.69 -32.57 -13.86
N GLY A 489 -1.06 -32.23 -12.74
CA GLY A 489 0.39 -31.98 -12.64
C GLY A 489 0.84 -30.59 -13.07
N GLN A 490 -0.08 -29.69 -13.45
CA GLN A 490 0.18 -28.30 -13.82
C GLN A 490 -0.09 -27.37 -12.63
N ASP A 491 0.74 -26.34 -12.46
CA ASP A 491 0.50 -25.24 -11.51
C ASP A 491 -0.34 -24.12 -12.13
N ASP A 492 -0.70 -23.13 -11.32
CA ASP A 492 -1.52 -22.00 -11.75
C ASP A 492 -0.89 -21.21 -12.91
N THR A 493 0.43 -21.01 -12.89
CA THR A 493 1.13 -20.31 -13.98
C THR A 493 1.02 -21.09 -15.28
N ALA A 494 1.13 -22.42 -15.24
CA ALA A 494 0.97 -23.28 -16.41
C ALA A 494 -0.48 -23.34 -16.92
N LEU A 495 -1.47 -23.29 -16.02
CA LEU A 495 -2.91 -23.35 -16.37
C LEU A 495 -3.42 -22.00 -16.93
N PHE A 496 -3.09 -20.91 -16.25
CA PHE A 496 -3.70 -19.60 -16.47
C PHE A 496 -2.74 -18.58 -17.11
N GLY A 497 -1.43 -18.79 -17.00
CA GLY A 497 -0.42 -17.78 -17.31
C GLY A 497 -0.30 -16.74 -16.18
N GLY A 498 0.90 -16.17 -16.00
CA GLY A 498 1.25 -15.36 -14.82
C GLY A 498 0.23 -14.29 -14.43
N GLY A 499 -0.15 -13.42 -15.37
CA GLY A 499 -1.08 -12.31 -15.06
C GLY A 499 -2.50 -12.77 -14.66
N LEU A 500 -3.02 -13.85 -15.23
CA LEU A 500 -4.34 -14.39 -14.85
C LEU A 500 -4.25 -15.20 -13.57
N ALA A 501 -3.17 -15.97 -13.38
CA ALA A 501 -2.87 -16.70 -12.15
C ALA A 501 -2.78 -15.77 -10.94
N SER A 502 -2.02 -14.66 -11.05
CA SER A 502 -1.93 -13.66 -9.97
C SER A 502 -3.29 -13.03 -9.66
N MET A 503 -4.08 -12.66 -10.68
CA MET A 503 -5.43 -12.13 -10.45
C MET A 503 -6.33 -13.14 -9.73
N LEU A 504 -6.29 -14.41 -10.12
CA LEU A 504 -7.10 -15.48 -9.51
C LEU A 504 -6.69 -15.82 -8.08
N GLU A 505 -5.38 -15.79 -7.76
CA GLU A 505 -4.92 -16.01 -6.39
C GLU A 505 -5.39 -14.90 -5.46
N GLU A 506 -5.26 -13.64 -5.87
CA GLU A 506 -5.76 -12.50 -5.11
C GLU A 506 -7.29 -12.50 -5.01
N LEU A 507 -8.00 -12.88 -6.09
CA LEU A 507 -9.45 -13.02 -6.08
C LEU A 507 -9.90 -14.13 -5.13
N LYS A 508 -9.17 -15.26 -5.04
CA LYS A 508 -9.41 -16.32 -4.05
C LYS A 508 -9.25 -15.75 -2.64
N ALA A 509 -8.11 -15.12 -2.36
CA ALA A 509 -7.80 -14.59 -1.04
C ALA A 509 -8.85 -13.58 -0.56
N GLN A 510 -9.17 -12.58 -1.39
CA GLN A 510 -10.14 -11.54 -1.04
C GLN A 510 -11.58 -12.06 -1.00
N SER A 511 -11.95 -13.05 -1.82
CA SER A 511 -13.29 -13.65 -1.74
C SER A 511 -13.44 -14.54 -0.49
N GLY A 512 -12.36 -15.20 -0.06
CA GLY A 512 -12.32 -15.91 1.22
C GLY A 512 -12.45 -14.96 2.40
N ALA A 513 -11.83 -13.79 2.33
CA ALA A 513 -11.98 -12.74 3.34
C ALA A 513 -13.43 -12.35 3.58
N LEU A 514 -14.24 -12.25 2.51
CA LEU A 514 -15.68 -11.99 2.60
C LEU A 514 -16.45 -13.23 3.08
N PHE A 515 -16.15 -14.41 2.51
CA PHE A 515 -16.85 -15.66 2.82
C PHE A 515 -16.75 -16.03 4.30
N PHE A 516 -15.57 -15.89 4.90
CA PHE A 516 -15.33 -16.29 6.29
C PHE A 516 -15.93 -15.34 7.33
N VAL A 517 -16.39 -14.14 6.98
CA VAL A 517 -17.09 -13.24 7.92
C VAL A 517 -18.30 -13.96 8.54
N SER A 518 -19.09 -14.67 7.73
CA SER A 518 -20.24 -15.45 8.20
C SER A 518 -19.85 -16.56 9.19
N LEU A 519 -18.73 -17.26 8.95
CA LEU A 519 -18.20 -18.25 9.88
C LEU A 519 -17.81 -17.61 11.22
N LEU A 520 -17.20 -16.42 11.20
CA LEU A 520 -16.81 -15.74 12.44
C LEU A 520 -18.04 -15.27 13.23
N GLU A 521 -19.10 -14.83 12.57
CA GLU A 521 -20.38 -14.52 13.19
C GLU A 521 -21.04 -15.78 13.79
N GLU A 522 -21.09 -16.90 13.05
CA GLU A 522 -21.60 -18.20 13.54
C GLU A 522 -20.88 -18.67 14.82
N LYS A 523 -19.59 -18.36 14.95
CA LYS A 523 -18.75 -18.69 16.11
C LYS A 523 -18.86 -17.68 17.25
N GLY A 524 -19.56 -16.57 17.06
CA GLY A 524 -19.63 -15.46 18.02
C GLY A 524 -18.29 -14.74 18.21
N ILE A 525 -17.39 -14.83 17.21
CA ILE A 525 -16.13 -14.07 17.18
C ILE A 525 -16.41 -12.62 16.77
N LEU A 526 -17.39 -12.43 15.88
CA LEU A 526 -17.96 -11.14 15.52
C LEU A 526 -19.43 -11.08 15.94
N ASP A 527 -19.91 -9.88 16.23
CA ASP A 527 -21.34 -9.58 16.18
C ASP A 527 -21.78 -9.12 14.77
N ALA A 528 -23.10 -9.00 14.56
CA ALA A 528 -23.66 -8.60 13.28
C ALA A 528 -23.20 -7.20 12.81
N ALA A 529 -22.98 -6.26 13.73
CA ALA A 529 -22.53 -4.92 13.38
C ALA A 529 -21.07 -4.92 12.91
N GLN A 530 -20.22 -5.72 13.54
CA GLN A 530 -18.84 -5.94 13.09
C GLN A 530 -18.78 -6.65 11.73
N ALA A 531 -19.66 -7.62 11.49
CA ALA A 531 -19.78 -8.28 10.19
C ALA A 531 -20.17 -7.28 9.08
N ASP A 532 -21.23 -6.48 9.29
CA ASP A 532 -21.68 -5.46 8.35
C ASP A 532 -20.60 -4.42 8.06
N ALA A 533 -19.91 -3.94 9.10
CA ALA A 533 -18.79 -3.01 8.95
C ALA A 533 -17.65 -3.63 8.11
N THR A 534 -17.36 -4.92 8.28
CA THR A 534 -16.32 -5.64 7.51
C THR A 534 -16.68 -5.77 6.03
N TYR A 535 -17.95 -6.09 5.74
CA TYR A 535 -18.44 -6.10 4.36
C TYR A 535 -18.38 -4.72 3.72
N LEU A 536 -18.82 -3.68 4.43
CA LEU A 536 -18.78 -2.32 3.91
C LEU A 536 -17.35 -1.82 3.70
N ASP A 537 -16.44 -2.11 4.62
CA ASP A 537 -15.03 -1.74 4.49
C ASP A 537 -14.43 -2.34 3.21
N SER A 538 -14.70 -3.63 2.98
CA SER A 538 -14.24 -4.35 1.79
C SER A 538 -14.82 -3.80 0.49
N VAL A 539 -16.09 -3.35 0.49
CA VAL A 539 -16.71 -2.67 -0.66
C VAL A 539 -15.99 -1.34 -0.94
N VAL A 540 -15.77 -0.51 0.08
CA VAL A 540 -15.05 0.77 -0.07
C VAL A 540 -13.61 0.54 -0.54
N TRP A 541 -12.94 -0.48 0.00
CA TRP A 541 -11.62 -0.89 -0.46
C TRP A 541 -11.60 -1.26 -1.95
N ALA A 542 -12.56 -2.09 -2.40
CA ALA A 542 -12.65 -2.53 -3.79
C ALA A 542 -12.90 -1.36 -4.76
N LEU A 543 -13.80 -0.42 -4.42
CA LEU A 543 -14.02 0.79 -5.21
C LEU A 543 -12.73 1.63 -5.33
N GLY A 544 -11.93 1.70 -4.25
CA GLY A 544 -10.63 2.37 -4.29
C GLY A 544 -9.61 1.68 -5.20
N HIS A 545 -9.61 0.36 -5.28
CA HIS A 545 -8.73 -0.38 -6.21
C HIS A 545 -9.17 -0.26 -7.67
N ILE A 546 -10.47 -0.19 -7.93
CA ILE A 546 -11.03 0.06 -9.26
C ILE A 546 -10.52 1.39 -9.85
N SER A 547 -10.45 2.44 -9.03
CA SER A 547 -10.04 3.79 -9.46
C SER A 547 -8.62 3.88 -10.07
N ARG A 548 -7.80 2.84 -9.90
CA ARG A 548 -6.39 2.79 -10.33
C ARG A 548 -6.22 2.30 -11.77
N GLY A 549 -7.31 1.92 -12.44
CA GLY A 549 -7.31 1.30 -13.76
C GLY A 549 -7.01 -0.20 -13.72
N MET A 550 -7.40 -0.93 -14.77
CA MET A 550 -7.33 -2.40 -14.79
C MET A 550 -6.03 -2.97 -15.35
N TYR A 551 -5.29 -2.15 -16.10
CA TYR A 551 -4.07 -2.56 -16.81
C TYR A 551 -2.98 -1.49 -16.65
N THR A 552 -1.73 -1.91 -16.69
CA THR A 552 -0.58 -1.00 -16.82
C THR A 552 -0.53 -0.41 -18.24
N PRO A 553 0.27 0.66 -18.48
CA PRO A 553 0.50 1.18 -19.84
C PRO A 553 1.08 0.13 -20.82
N SER A 554 1.77 -0.89 -20.33
CA SER A 554 2.30 -2.03 -21.11
C SER A 554 1.26 -3.13 -21.36
N GLY A 555 0.03 -2.98 -20.86
CA GLY A 555 -1.06 -3.95 -21.03
C GLY A 555 -1.04 -5.11 -20.03
N GLN A 556 -0.19 -5.08 -19.00
CA GLN A 556 -0.19 -6.10 -17.94
C GLN A 556 -1.41 -5.91 -17.02
N ARG A 557 -1.97 -7.02 -16.52
CA ARG A 557 -3.11 -7.00 -15.58
C ARG A 557 -2.68 -6.39 -14.23
N LYS A 558 -3.47 -5.47 -13.68
CA LYS A 558 -3.35 -5.02 -12.28
C LYS A 558 -4.23 -5.91 -11.40
N ALA A 559 -3.65 -6.96 -10.81
CA ALA A 559 -4.38 -8.04 -10.11
C ALA A 559 -5.44 -7.53 -9.12
N TYR A 560 -5.05 -6.66 -8.17
CA TYR A 560 -5.98 -6.07 -7.20
C TYR A 560 -7.09 -5.20 -7.80
N SER A 561 -6.81 -4.48 -8.89
CA SER A 561 -7.84 -3.69 -9.55
C SER A 561 -8.86 -4.59 -10.26
N GLN A 562 -8.39 -5.66 -10.88
CA GLN A 562 -9.25 -6.62 -11.58
C GLN A 562 -10.08 -7.50 -10.63
N LEU A 563 -9.51 -7.99 -9.53
CA LEU A 563 -10.29 -8.73 -8.54
C LEU A 563 -11.38 -7.82 -7.93
N ALA A 564 -11.07 -6.55 -7.66
CA ALA A 564 -12.03 -5.62 -7.07
C ALA A 564 -13.18 -5.34 -8.04
N ALA A 565 -12.87 -5.18 -9.33
CA ALA A 565 -13.86 -5.11 -10.40
C ALA A 565 -14.75 -6.36 -10.46
N ILE A 566 -14.16 -7.56 -10.37
CA ILE A 566 -14.90 -8.83 -10.34
C ILE A 566 -15.81 -8.93 -9.12
N GLN A 567 -15.33 -8.60 -7.91
CA GLN A 567 -16.13 -8.63 -6.69
C GLN A 567 -17.33 -7.66 -6.78
N ILE A 568 -17.08 -6.40 -7.09
CA ILE A 568 -18.15 -5.40 -7.22
C ILE A 568 -19.12 -5.77 -8.34
N GLY A 569 -18.62 -6.17 -9.50
CA GLY A 569 -19.45 -6.59 -10.63
C GLY A 569 -20.32 -7.80 -10.32
N PHE A 570 -19.76 -8.82 -9.67
CA PHE A 570 -20.50 -10.00 -9.22
C PHE A 570 -21.59 -9.64 -8.21
N PHE A 571 -21.28 -8.77 -7.24
CA PHE A 571 -22.26 -8.34 -6.23
C PHE A 571 -23.34 -7.41 -6.78
N LEU A 572 -23.06 -6.68 -7.88
CA LEU A 572 -24.06 -5.95 -8.65
C LEU A 572 -25.04 -6.91 -9.34
N ASP A 573 -24.54 -7.98 -9.96
CA ASP A 573 -25.37 -9.01 -10.60
C ASP A 573 -26.22 -9.79 -9.59
N GLU A 574 -25.66 -10.12 -8.42
CA GLU A 574 -26.40 -10.71 -7.30
C GLU A 574 -27.35 -9.72 -6.62
N GLY A 575 -27.24 -8.43 -6.94
CA GLY A 575 -28.08 -7.36 -6.41
C GLY A 575 -27.88 -7.09 -4.92
N VAL A 576 -26.76 -7.50 -4.33
CA VAL A 576 -26.40 -7.22 -2.93
C VAL A 576 -25.59 -5.92 -2.80
N VAL A 577 -24.83 -5.57 -3.84
CA VAL A 577 -24.40 -4.19 -4.10
C VAL A 577 -25.32 -3.66 -5.20
N ARG A 578 -25.81 -2.43 -5.06
CA ARG A 578 -26.68 -1.80 -6.07
C ARG A 578 -26.13 -0.44 -6.41
N PHE A 579 -26.20 -0.06 -7.68
CA PHE A 579 -25.86 1.29 -8.13
C PHE A 579 -27.10 1.96 -8.72
N ASP A 580 -27.53 3.06 -8.11
CA ASP A 580 -28.59 3.91 -8.66
C ASP A 580 -27.95 5.19 -9.25
N PRO A 581 -27.93 5.35 -10.59
CA PRO A 581 -27.32 6.52 -11.24
C PRO A 581 -28.03 7.84 -10.93
N GLU A 582 -29.28 7.80 -10.46
CA GLU A 582 -30.10 8.97 -10.22
C GLU A 582 -30.14 9.41 -8.75
N ALA A 583 -29.73 8.53 -7.83
CA ALA A 583 -29.65 8.79 -6.40
C ALA A 583 -28.60 9.86 -6.07
N THR A 584 -28.87 10.67 -5.04
CA THR A 584 -27.88 11.59 -4.47
C THR A 584 -26.99 10.80 -3.50
N ALA A 585 -25.67 10.89 -3.67
CA ALA A 585 -24.71 10.28 -2.77
C ALA A 585 -24.74 10.95 -1.37
N ALA A 586 -24.14 10.30 -0.37
CA ALA A 586 -24.15 10.73 1.02
C ALA A 586 -23.50 12.10 1.26
N ASN A 587 -22.63 12.56 0.36
CA ASN A 587 -22.08 13.91 0.40
C ASN A 587 -23.10 15.01 0.03
N GLY A 588 -24.29 14.66 -0.47
CA GLY A 588 -25.36 15.59 -0.83
C GLY A 588 -25.17 16.33 -2.16
N GLU A 589 -24.09 16.05 -2.90
CA GLU A 589 -23.71 16.79 -4.11
C GLU A 589 -23.70 15.89 -5.36
N ASP A 590 -23.11 14.70 -5.26
CA ASP A 590 -22.91 13.81 -6.40
C ASP A 590 -24.17 13.00 -6.75
N ARG A 591 -24.38 12.75 -8.06
CA ARG A 591 -25.46 11.88 -8.58
C ARG A 591 -24.93 10.53 -9.02
N GLY A 592 -25.57 9.46 -8.58
CA GLY A 592 -25.09 8.10 -8.70
C GLY A 592 -24.62 7.62 -7.33
N ALA A 593 -25.22 6.58 -6.76
CA ALA A 593 -24.84 6.10 -5.44
C ALA A 593 -24.91 4.57 -5.33
N PHE A 594 -23.98 4.00 -4.58
CA PHE A 594 -23.95 2.60 -4.23
C PHE A 594 -24.69 2.35 -2.91
N SER A 595 -25.51 1.31 -2.85
CA SER A 595 -26.09 0.79 -1.62
C SER A 595 -25.79 -0.70 -1.44
N VAL A 596 -25.80 -1.15 -0.19
CA VAL A 596 -25.45 -2.54 0.18
C VAL A 596 -26.58 -3.19 0.96
N ASP A 597 -26.90 -4.43 0.59
CA ASP A 597 -27.86 -5.31 1.25
C ASP A 597 -27.11 -6.31 2.13
N PHE A 598 -26.86 -5.92 3.38
CA PHE A 598 -26.04 -6.69 4.31
C PHE A 598 -26.66 -8.04 4.72
N GLU A 599 -27.99 -8.13 4.76
CA GLU A 599 -28.68 -9.39 5.04
C GLU A 599 -28.43 -10.44 3.94
N ALA A 600 -28.39 -10.01 2.68
CA ALA A 600 -28.16 -10.89 1.53
C ALA A 600 -26.66 -11.09 1.19
N PHE A 601 -25.76 -10.25 1.71
CA PHE A 601 -24.34 -10.26 1.38
C PHE A 601 -23.64 -11.60 1.64
N PRO A 602 -23.84 -12.29 2.79
CA PRO A 602 -23.16 -13.55 3.07
C PRO A 602 -23.41 -14.62 2.01
N ALA A 603 -24.65 -14.72 1.51
CA ALA A 603 -25.01 -15.70 0.49
C ALA A 603 -24.38 -15.38 -0.87
N ALA A 604 -24.21 -14.10 -1.22
CA ALA A 604 -23.52 -13.69 -2.44
C ALA A 604 -22.00 -13.94 -2.33
N ALA A 605 -21.40 -13.68 -1.16
CA ALA A 605 -20.00 -14.00 -0.90
C ALA A 605 -19.71 -15.50 -1.02
N GLU A 606 -20.60 -16.36 -0.49
CA GLU A 606 -20.51 -17.83 -0.66
C GLU A 606 -20.56 -18.24 -2.14
N LYS A 607 -21.48 -17.67 -2.93
CA LYS A 607 -21.58 -17.96 -4.38
C LYS A 607 -20.33 -17.57 -5.14
N LEU A 608 -19.78 -16.38 -4.87
CA LEU A 608 -18.54 -15.95 -5.50
C LEU A 608 -17.39 -16.89 -5.12
N MET A 609 -17.24 -17.18 -3.83
CA MET A 609 -16.18 -18.06 -3.35
C MET A 609 -16.28 -19.46 -3.97
N LYS A 610 -17.49 -19.99 -4.13
CA LYS A 610 -17.73 -21.26 -4.81
C LYS A 610 -17.25 -21.24 -6.27
N GLN A 611 -17.55 -20.17 -7.01
CA GLN A 611 -17.09 -20.03 -8.40
C GLN A 611 -15.56 -19.94 -8.48
N VAL A 612 -14.94 -19.19 -7.58
CA VAL A 612 -13.47 -19.06 -7.53
C VAL A 612 -12.80 -20.38 -7.15
N MET A 613 -13.34 -21.11 -6.16
CA MET A 613 -12.87 -22.44 -5.78
C MET A 613 -12.98 -23.43 -6.95
N HIS A 614 -14.08 -23.40 -7.71
CA HIS A 614 -14.27 -24.26 -8.87
C HIS A 614 -13.19 -24.03 -9.93
N ILE A 615 -12.96 -22.77 -10.29
CA ILE A 615 -11.95 -22.36 -11.27
C ILE A 615 -10.57 -22.88 -10.86
N LYS A 616 -10.16 -22.64 -9.61
CA LYS A 616 -8.84 -23.03 -9.13
C LYS A 616 -8.68 -24.54 -8.93
N ALA A 617 -9.72 -25.23 -8.46
CA ALA A 617 -9.66 -26.67 -8.25
C ALA A 617 -9.65 -27.48 -9.56
N THR A 618 -10.23 -26.94 -10.63
CA THR A 618 -10.37 -27.65 -11.92
C THR A 618 -9.47 -27.11 -13.03
N GLY A 619 -8.77 -25.99 -12.81
CA GLY A 619 -7.98 -25.35 -13.85
C GLY A 619 -8.83 -24.70 -14.94
N ASP A 620 -10.07 -24.32 -14.65
CA ASP A 620 -11.02 -23.79 -15.65
C ASP A 620 -10.66 -22.36 -16.07
N ARG A 621 -9.74 -22.28 -17.03
CA ARG A 621 -9.29 -21.03 -17.64
C ARG A 621 -10.42 -20.28 -18.33
N GLU A 622 -11.35 -20.97 -18.98
CA GLU A 622 -12.44 -20.33 -19.73
C GLU A 622 -13.37 -19.58 -18.77
N ALA A 623 -13.72 -20.20 -17.64
CA ALA A 623 -14.51 -19.53 -16.59
C ALA A 623 -13.77 -18.35 -15.95
N ALA A 624 -12.45 -18.44 -15.77
CA ALA A 624 -11.63 -17.32 -15.30
C ALA A 624 -11.61 -16.14 -16.28
N GLU A 625 -11.42 -16.42 -17.57
CA GLU A 625 -11.43 -15.40 -18.63
C GLU A 625 -12.82 -14.77 -18.77
N ALA A 626 -13.90 -15.56 -18.62
CA ALA A 626 -15.27 -15.05 -18.66
C ALA A 626 -15.59 -14.09 -17.50
N LEU A 627 -15.05 -14.32 -16.29
CA LEU A 627 -15.15 -13.36 -15.18
C LEU A 627 -14.49 -12.03 -15.52
N ALA A 628 -13.27 -12.08 -16.07
CA ALA A 628 -12.56 -10.88 -16.47
C ALA A 628 -13.28 -10.15 -17.61
N GLU A 629 -13.70 -10.86 -18.66
CA GLU A 629 -14.42 -10.25 -19.79
C GLU A 629 -15.69 -9.53 -19.32
N ARG A 630 -16.45 -10.14 -18.39
CA ARG A 630 -17.71 -9.57 -17.92
C ARG A 630 -17.53 -8.35 -17.01
N TYR A 631 -16.61 -8.43 -16.05
CA TYR A 631 -16.55 -7.43 -14.96
C TYR A 631 -15.35 -6.50 -15.03
N VAL A 632 -14.28 -6.88 -15.73
CA VAL A 632 -13.09 -6.05 -15.95
C VAL A 632 -13.20 -5.29 -17.26
N ASP A 633 -13.54 -6.00 -18.35
CA ASP A 633 -13.58 -5.43 -19.70
C ASP A 633 -15.01 -5.04 -20.15
N GLY A 634 -16.03 -5.44 -19.38
CA GLY A 634 -17.45 -5.14 -19.60
C GLY A 634 -17.95 -3.85 -18.94
N ASP A 635 -19.25 -3.61 -19.01
CA ASP A 635 -19.93 -2.36 -18.59
C ASP A 635 -20.76 -2.49 -17.30
N VAL A 636 -20.71 -3.65 -16.62
CA VAL A 636 -21.47 -3.91 -15.39
C VAL A 636 -21.05 -2.95 -14.27
N VAL A 637 -19.75 -2.70 -14.12
CA VAL A 637 -19.20 -1.82 -13.08
C VAL A 637 -19.03 -0.41 -13.66
N PRO A 638 -19.53 0.66 -13.01
CA PRO A 638 -19.39 2.03 -13.50
C PRO A 638 -17.98 2.59 -13.22
N MET A 639 -16.97 2.00 -13.88
CA MET A 639 -15.54 2.27 -13.64
C MET A 639 -15.18 3.74 -13.75
N GLU A 640 -15.69 4.43 -14.79
CA GLU A 640 -15.38 5.85 -15.04
C GLU A 640 -15.84 6.74 -13.88
N LEU A 641 -17.04 6.50 -13.34
CA LEU A 641 -17.60 7.27 -12.23
C LEU A 641 -16.82 7.00 -10.93
N ILE A 642 -16.45 5.74 -10.68
CA ILE A 642 -15.64 5.37 -9.52
C ILE A 642 -14.28 6.08 -9.59
N ALA A 643 -13.61 6.01 -10.74
CA ALA A 643 -12.32 6.68 -10.96
C ALA A 643 -12.44 8.19 -10.83
N GLU A 644 -13.44 8.81 -11.47
CA GLU A 644 -13.68 10.26 -11.40
C GLU A 644 -13.82 10.76 -9.97
N ARG A 645 -14.53 10.03 -9.10
CA ARG A 645 -14.73 10.43 -7.70
C ARG A 645 -13.53 10.15 -6.80
N TYR A 646 -12.91 8.97 -6.91
CA TYR A 646 -11.74 8.63 -6.11
C TYR A 646 -10.55 9.54 -6.42
N LEU A 647 -10.33 9.86 -7.69
CA LEU A 647 -9.18 10.66 -8.12
C LEU A 647 -9.32 12.16 -7.81
N ARG A 648 -10.45 12.62 -7.25
CA ARG A 648 -10.57 13.99 -6.69
C ARG A 648 -9.70 14.16 -5.44
N GLN A 649 -9.53 13.10 -4.66
CA GLN A 649 -8.67 13.11 -3.48
C GLN A 649 -7.26 12.67 -3.85
N PRO A 650 -6.22 13.35 -3.36
CA PRO A 650 -4.85 12.90 -3.54
C PRO A 650 -4.62 11.56 -2.83
N ARG A 651 -3.87 10.66 -3.46
CA ARG A 651 -3.54 9.33 -2.92
C ARG A 651 -2.42 9.46 -1.89
N GLY A 652 -2.48 8.68 -0.81
CA GLY A 652 -1.40 8.63 0.16
C GLY A 652 -0.06 8.27 -0.50
N ALA A 653 0.99 9.01 -0.16
CA ALA A 653 2.38 8.67 -0.46
C ALA A 653 3.13 8.74 0.87
N PHE A 654 3.57 7.59 1.39
CA PHE A 654 4.12 7.54 2.74
C PHE A 654 5.49 8.20 2.79
N VAL A 655 5.65 9.05 3.81
CA VAL A 655 6.90 9.72 4.16
C VAL A 655 7.20 9.42 5.61
N TYR A 656 8.47 9.36 5.97
CA TYR A 656 8.90 8.87 7.28
C TYR A 656 9.62 9.98 8.04
N ALA A 657 9.43 10.02 9.36
CA ALA A 657 10.24 10.79 10.28
C ALA A 657 10.63 9.88 11.44
N VAL A 658 11.94 9.72 11.66
CA VAL A 658 12.46 8.88 12.74
C VAL A 658 13.31 9.77 13.65
N GLU A 659 12.91 9.87 14.90
CA GLU A 659 13.65 10.58 15.95
C GLU A 659 14.46 9.56 16.74
N LEU A 660 15.78 9.78 16.80
CA LEU A 660 16.74 8.99 17.56
C LEU A 660 17.17 9.75 18.80
#